data_AF-A0A4S0VGY6-F1
#
_entry.id   AF-A0A4S0VGY6-F1
#
_cell.length_a   1.000
_cell.length_b   1.000
_cell.length_c   1.000
_cell.angle_alpha   90.00
_cell.angle_beta   90.00
_cell.angle_gamma   90.00
#
_symmetry.space_group_name_H-M   'P 1'
#
loop_
_entity.id
_entity.type
_entity.pdbx_description
1 polymer ?
#
loop_
_entity_poly.entity_id
_entity_poly.type
_entity_poly.pdbx_seq_one_letter_code
_entity_poly.pdbx_strand_id
1 'polypeptide(L)'
;MTIKTMLVDARNVDQAIPHIVDQIKKSAFIGLDCETQDDNRHDGLNQFMGVDPVSRKKSPAKKLVFDMRRTVMTGFSVYPEGADYAYYLNLAHADVENRIPWAAAKAVIDAKPGDSLWLAHNAPYELGAFKHCFDVTLNEIICTLQMCVSAYGPDEYDMANFRYAGRGAWAKLMPDLLQLATAGGFDIEKGEITDSRLAEIVYSIIGKQSKAAHSYNGYINEIAYGYGLKKAVKSWFGYTMTTFEEVLGDKAHMGQLTGEEVAEYGADDAYWAVRLFRRLLQFMVETNQGVTQTFFKQENPMIHLFAQMREVGMKVNLENIHARRAEERENTATVLRKVKANVRKLLPFSDDLHFGLMKRDSWYQKNAAKYRKQVEDWAALGDPEDAFAQCYQIRGAVTNAWAAEKGKPESKGVNLAHYMPQRVLFYDLTGTKCIVSQNKTQSDAEARGKLIDRFKEEGHETAREMLVGLGEIASIEQRMKLYLTPYSRLTDPETGRLYPTVTSMLATRRMGCEDPNAMQLAKRGESTYVRGFFEGDTADHLVLSRDWSAVELVIIGELSQDPTFIEAYCQIPHQDLHLGSATAVLAADCEGLNEGIFKALRQYDKVETFLERYGSSFANHDRLFTNLKGEPLGPDKAYKYWRTEAGKNSNFNYWFSGWLATIGERMGWSQEKTKLATEMYRDRFSVAEAWRVGIVEQVARNGVVHLPDGHRRVRWEATNEWMLAFKQKFDMGTGPEYAAYNALVHWIARKIQKRAHNQAVNAVVQGTCATIAKRTAIRVMARMKEMGWDFRIMRLMVPIHDELVFSVHHRHVLEAMHMLGDCMNNHPDLFKSCKLDSSPAIGVTFEPYDPKKAPGGQIELYEAPKLPGVLPEDTEGKRLSDDHVLAVVDYLMHQKRKLKEAA
;
A
#
# COMPACT_ATOMS: atom_id res chain seq x y z
N MET A 1 38.50 -0.99 0.04
CA MET A 1 39.28 0.23 0.35
C MET A 1 38.38 1.10 1.21
N THR A 2 38.82 1.45 2.41
CA THR A 2 38.11 2.36 3.32
C THR A 2 38.64 3.77 3.11
N ILE A 3 37.76 4.77 3.05
CA ILE A 3 38.15 6.19 2.97
C ILE A 3 38.84 6.59 4.28
N LYS A 4 39.83 7.50 4.23
CA LYS A 4 40.39 8.06 5.47
C LYS A 4 39.41 9.05 6.05
N THR A 5 39.26 9.03 7.36
CA THR A 5 38.34 9.92 8.06
C THR A 5 39.11 10.98 8.84
N MET A 6 38.63 12.21 8.79
CA MET A 6 39.06 13.29 9.68
C MET A 6 37.86 13.78 10.50
N LEU A 7 37.91 13.54 11.81
CA LEU A 7 37.01 14.20 12.76
C LEU A 7 37.37 15.68 12.85
N VAL A 8 36.39 16.56 12.63
CA VAL A 8 36.48 18.00 12.75
C VAL A 8 35.76 18.42 14.03
N ASP A 9 36.55 18.89 14.98
CA ASP A 9 36.10 19.17 16.34
C ASP A 9 36.87 20.38 16.91
N ALA A 10 36.61 20.76 18.16
CA ALA A 10 37.21 21.94 18.79
C ALA A 10 38.74 21.91 18.81
N ARG A 11 39.38 20.74 18.66
CA ARG A 11 40.84 20.56 18.70
C ARG A 11 41.50 20.99 17.38
N ASN A 12 40.77 20.98 16.27
CA ASN A 12 41.34 21.23 14.93
C ASN A 12 40.49 22.14 14.01
N VAL A 13 39.34 22.64 14.47
CA VAL A 13 38.37 23.39 13.65
C VAL A 13 38.99 24.55 12.87
N ASP A 14 39.86 25.36 13.48
CA ASP A 14 40.47 26.54 12.84
C ASP A 14 41.40 26.18 11.68
N GLN A 15 41.98 24.97 11.71
CA GLN A 15 42.86 24.46 10.65
C GLN A 15 42.08 23.67 9.60
N ALA A 16 41.11 22.86 10.04
CA ALA A 16 40.36 21.95 9.19
C ALA A 16 39.35 22.69 8.29
N ILE A 17 38.59 23.66 8.83
CA ILE A 17 37.52 24.32 8.09
C ILE A 17 38.02 25.04 6.82
N PRO A 18 39.10 25.86 6.85
CA PRO A 18 39.62 26.49 5.64
C PRO A 18 40.04 25.47 4.57
N HIS A 19 40.62 24.34 4.99
CA HIS A 19 41.03 23.26 4.10
C HIS A 19 39.84 22.59 3.43
N ILE A 20 38.80 22.24 4.20
CA ILE A 20 37.58 21.62 3.68
C ILE A 20 36.87 22.56 2.71
N VAL A 21 36.78 23.84 3.05
CA VAL A 21 36.18 24.88 2.20
C VAL A 21 36.91 24.99 0.85
N ASP A 22 38.24 24.96 0.85
CA ASP A 22 39.03 25.00 -0.39
C ASP A 22 38.78 23.76 -1.27
N GLN A 23 38.66 22.58 -0.66
CA GLN A 23 38.33 21.35 -1.40
C GLN A 23 36.91 21.38 -1.96
N ILE A 24 35.92 21.77 -1.16
CA ILE A 24 34.52 21.90 -1.60
C ILE A 24 34.39 22.83 -2.81
N LYS A 25 35.09 23.97 -2.78
CA LYS A 25 35.09 24.93 -3.90
C LYS A 25 35.63 24.37 -5.21
N LYS A 26 36.42 23.30 -5.16
CA LYS A 26 37.06 22.66 -6.33
C LYS A 26 36.33 21.39 -6.78
N SER A 27 35.39 20.89 -5.99
CA SER A 27 34.71 19.62 -6.26
C SER A 27 33.35 19.83 -6.93
N ALA A 28 33.14 19.16 -8.06
CA ALA A 28 31.84 19.14 -8.75
C ALA A 28 30.80 18.28 -8.00
N PHE A 29 31.24 17.25 -7.27
CA PHE A 29 30.39 16.34 -6.53
C PHE A 29 30.88 16.25 -5.09
N ILE A 30 29.95 16.40 -4.14
CA ILE A 30 30.29 16.40 -2.71
C ILE A 30 29.30 15.49 -2.00
N GLY A 31 29.82 14.40 -1.41
CA GLY A 31 29.05 13.52 -0.55
C GLY A 31 28.58 14.24 0.69
N LEU A 32 27.35 13.98 1.12
CA LEU A 32 26.74 14.55 2.33
C LEU A 32 25.94 13.45 3.03
N ASP A 33 26.14 13.33 4.34
CA ASP A 33 25.31 12.51 5.22
C ASP A 33 25.19 13.21 6.58
N CYS A 34 24.08 13.01 7.30
CA CYS A 34 23.88 13.61 8.62
C CYS A 34 23.47 12.58 9.67
N GLU A 35 24.07 12.74 10.84
CA GLU A 35 23.77 11.93 12.02
C GLU A 35 22.88 12.72 12.97
N THR A 36 21.89 12.03 13.51
CA THR A 36 20.83 12.67 14.28
C THR A 36 20.44 11.84 15.49
N GLN A 37 19.87 12.52 16.48
CA GLN A 37 19.26 11.90 17.65
C GLN A 37 17.85 12.45 17.84
N ASP A 38 16.95 11.60 18.31
CA ASP A 38 15.52 11.91 18.43
C ASP A 38 14.99 11.68 19.85
N ASP A 39 15.80 11.96 20.87
CA ASP A 39 15.40 11.72 22.27
C ASP A 39 14.34 12.70 22.77
N ASN A 40 14.18 13.86 22.13
CA ASN A 40 13.19 14.86 22.47
C ASN A 40 11.79 14.60 21.87
N ARG A 41 11.60 13.48 21.15
CA ARG A 41 10.32 13.09 20.54
C ARG A 41 9.15 13.09 21.52
N HIS A 42 7.96 13.43 21.02
CA HIS A 42 6.76 13.47 21.86
C HIS A 42 6.30 12.09 22.37
N ASP A 43 5.57 12.07 23.51
CA ASP A 43 5.20 10.83 24.22
C ASP A 43 4.34 9.85 23.41
N GLY A 44 3.52 10.37 22.49
CA GLY A 44 2.75 9.55 21.56
C GLY A 44 3.65 8.60 20.75
N LEU A 45 4.78 9.11 20.23
CA LEU A 45 5.75 8.31 19.49
C LEU A 45 6.50 7.32 20.39
N ASN A 46 6.82 7.70 21.63
CA ASN A 46 7.38 6.76 22.62
C ASN A 46 6.48 5.54 22.80
N GLN A 47 5.17 5.75 22.94
CA GLN A 47 4.19 4.68 23.05
C GLN A 47 3.98 3.90 21.74
N PHE A 48 4.04 4.57 20.59
CA PHE A 48 3.90 3.93 19.28
C PHE A 48 5.04 2.93 19.03
N MET A 49 6.27 3.37 19.32
CA MET A 49 7.49 2.59 19.12
C MET A 49 7.80 1.62 20.28
N GLY A 50 7.05 1.69 21.37
CA GLY A 50 7.30 0.90 22.57
C GLY A 50 8.68 1.19 23.15
N VAL A 51 9.00 2.49 23.29
CA VAL A 51 10.23 2.97 23.93
C VAL A 51 10.16 2.65 25.42
N ASP A 52 11.22 2.03 25.93
CA ASP A 52 11.39 1.84 27.36
C ASP A 52 11.71 3.18 28.05
N PRO A 53 10.94 3.58 29.09
CA PRO A 53 11.06 4.91 29.67
C PRO A 53 12.38 5.13 30.42
N VAL A 54 13.10 4.06 30.79
CA VAL A 54 14.35 4.14 31.56
C VAL A 54 15.56 4.11 30.63
N SER A 55 15.69 3.04 29.84
CA SER A 55 16.80 2.83 28.91
C SER A 55 16.70 3.67 27.64
N ARG A 56 15.53 4.30 27.38
CA ARG A 56 15.23 5.09 26.18
C ARG A 56 15.34 4.31 24.86
N LYS A 57 15.51 2.99 24.92
CA LYS A 57 15.59 2.10 23.75
C LYS A 57 14.21 1.77 23.22
N LYS A 58 14.05 1.76 21.90
CA LYS A 58 12.83 1.29 21.23
C LYS A 58 12.69 -0.23 21.30
N SER A 59 11.47 -0.73 21.20
CA SER A 59 11.24 -2.16 21.02
C SER A 59 11.82 -2.65 19.69
N PRO A 60 12.56 -3.78 19.66
CA PRO A 60 13.02 -4.39 18.40
C PRO A 60 11.87 -4.83 17.48
N ALA A 61 10.69 -5.13 18.06
CA ALA A 61 9.51 -5.56 17.31
C ALA A 61 8.71 -4.40 16.69
N LYS A 62 9.09 -3.15 16.96
CA LYS A 62 8.38 -1.95 16.50
C LYS A 62 9.23 -1.16 15.51
N LYS A 63 8.53 -0.54 14.56
CA LYS A 63 9.13 0.34 13.56
C LYS A 63 9.62 1.63 14.24
N LEU A 64 10.78 2.13 13.80
CA LEU A 64 11.30 3.44 14.17
C LEU A 64 10.58 4.53 13.35
N VAL A 65 10.12 5.58 14.02
CA VAL A 65 9.52 6.79 13.44
C VAL A 65 10.25 7.96 14.06
N PHE A 66 10.83 8.82 13.23
CA PHE A 66 11.58 10.00 13.67
C PHE A 66 10.65 11.20 13.85
N ASP A 67 10.74 11.86 15.00
CA ASP A 67 10.15 13.17 15.24
C ASP A 67 11.05 14.26 14.67
N MET A 68 10.91 14.52 13.36
CA MET A 68 11.73 15.54 12.70
C MET A 68 11.62 16.92 13.33
N ARG A 69 10.52 17.24 14.05
CA ARG A 69 10.31 18.55 14.70
C ARG A 69 11.09 18.73 16.00
N ARG A 70 11.66 17.66 16.55
CA ARG A 70 12.41 17.68 17.81
C ARG A 70 13.76 16.96 17.69
N THR A 71 14.08 16.51 16.48
CA THR A 71 15.36 15.90 16.14
C THR A 71 16.50 16.90 16.32
N VAL A 72 17.63 16.43 16.84
CA VAL A 72 18.87 17.21 16.92
C VAL A 72 19.92 16.55 16.04
N MET A 73 20.57 17.33 15.19
CA MET A 73 21.73 16.87 14.42
C MET A 73 22.96 16.77 15.34
N THR A 74 23.51 15.57 15.47
CA THR A 74 24.70 15.30 16.28
C THR A 74 25.99 15.62 15.52
N GLY A 75 25.96 15.46 14.21
CA GLY A 75 27.02 15.84 13.30
C GLY A 75 26.62 15.58 11.84
N PHE A 76 27.49 15.97 10.92
CA PHE A 76 27.33 15.62 9.51
C PHE A 76 28.67 15.40 8.86
N SER A 77 28.69 14.58 7.82
CA SER A 77 29.89 14.30 7.05
C SER A 77 29.84 14.96 5.68
N VAL A 78 31.02 15.34 5.19
CA VAL A 78 31.22 15.78 3.81
C VAL A 78 32.38 15.04 3.16
N TYR A 79 32.21 14.68 1.89
CA TYR A 79 33.27 14.10 1.08
C TYR A 79 33.36 14.83 -0.27
N PRO A 80 34.30 15.77 -0.44
CA PRO A 80 34.60 16.34 -1.74
C PRO A 80 35.21 15.26 -2.65
N GLU A 81 34.60 15.00 -3.81
CA GLU A 81 35.08 13.94 -4.71
C GLU A 81 36.55 14.17 -5.09
N GLY A 82 37.37 13.12 -4.91
CA GLY A 82 38.81 13.16 -5.19
C GLY A 82 39.69 13.57 -4.00
N ALA A 83 39.11 13.98 -2.87
CA ALA A 83 39.85 14.21 -1.65
C ALA A 83 40.37 12.90 -1.03
N ASP A 84 41.51 13.00 -0.31
CA ASP A 84 42.09 11.88 0.44
C ASP A 84 41.29 11.53 1.71
N TYR A 85 40.52 12.49 2.21
CA TYR A 85 39.76 12.39 3.45
C TYR A 85 38.27 12.67 3.21
N ALA A 86 37.42 11.95 3.93
CA ALA A 86 36.08 12.37 4.26
C ALA A 86 36.09 13.00 5.67
N TYR A 87 35.29 14.04 5.86
CA TYR A 87 35.30 14.86 7.07
C TYR A 87 34.01 14.65 7.84
N TYR A 88 34.10 14.52 9.16
CA TYR A 88 32.94 14.44 10.04
C TYR A 88 32.94 15.63 11.00
N LEU A 89 31.91 16.47 10.96
CA LEU A 89 31.81 17.68 11.78
C LEU A 89 30.99 17.40 13.05
N ASN A 90 31.63 17.49 14.22
CA ASN A 90 30.99 17.20 15.51
C ASN A 90 30.19 18.41 16.05
N LEU A 91 28.86 18.30 16.10
CA LEU A 91 27.98 19.40 16.53
C LEU A 91 27.36 19.19 17.91
N ALA A 92 26.89 17.98 18.22
CA ALA A 92 26.09 17.71 19.43
C ALA A 92 26.27 16.28 19.99
N HIS A 93 27.43 15.65 19.79
CA HIS A 93 27.79 14.37 20.42
C HIS A 93 28.08 14.48 21.92
N ALA A 94 28.20 13.35 22.62
CA ALA A 94 28.36 13.33 24.08
C ALA A 94 29.59 14.08 24.62
N ASP A 95 30.65 14.21 23.82
CA ASP A 95 31.87 14.96 24.10
C ASP A 95 31.67 16.47 23.90
N VAL A 96 30.94 17.10 24.84
CA VAL A 96 30.51 18.51 24.80
C VAL A 96 31.66 19.47 24.51
N GLU A 97 32.82 19.23 25.12
CA GLU A 97 34.03 20.04 25.01
C GLU A 97 34.65 20.04 23.61
N ASN A 98 34.39 19.00 22.80
CA ASN A 98 34.94 18.87 21.45
C ASN A 98 33.96 19.34 20.37
N ARG A 99 32.71 19.69 20.70
CA ARG A 99 31.75 20.17 19.71
C ARG A 99 32.21 21.48 19.06
N ILE A 100 31.90 21.68 17.78
CA ILE A 100 32.16 22.94 17.06
C ILE A 100 30.90 23.80 17.00
N PRO A 101 31.05 25.14 16.96
CA PRO A 101 29.91 26.02 16.75
C PRO A 101 29.34 25.84 15.34
N TRP A 102 28.01 25.91 15.22
CA TRP A 102 27.32 25.83 13.93
C TRP A 102 27.86 26.83 12.90
N ALA A 103 28.27 28.04 13.32
CA ALA A 103 28.85 29.03 12.42
C ALA A 103 30.09 28.52 11.66
N ALA A 104 30.95 27.72 12.30
CA ALA A 104 32.12 27.12 11.67
C ALA A 104 31.69 26.02 10.67
N ALA A 105 30.75 25.17 11.08
CA ALA A 105 30.22 24.11 10.23
C ALA A 105 29.45 24.64 9.01
N LYS A 106 28.68 25.73 9.20
CA LYS A 106 27.92 26.39 8.14
C LYS A 106 28.83 26.92 7.03
N ALA A 107 30.06 27.32 7.35
CA ALA A 107 31.03 27.77 6.34
C ALA A 107 31.35 26.67 5.30
N VAL A 108 31.31 25.40 5.70
CA VAL A 108 31.49 24.24 4.80
C VAL A 108 30.31 24.11 3.83
N ILE A 109 29.09 24.27 4.33
CA ILE A 109 27.87 24.23 3.51
C ILE A 109 27.80 25.41 2.54
N ASP A 110 28.07 26.62 3.05
CA ASP A 110 28.03 27.87 2.27
C ASP A 110 29.13 27.94 1.20
N ALA A 111 30.20 27.14 1.34
CA ALA A 111 31.32 27.12 0.39
C ALA A 111 30.99 26.42 -0.93
N LYS A 112 29.89 25.65 -1.00
CA LYS A 112 29.54 24.88 -2.20
C LYS A 112 29.32 25.82 -3.41
N PRO A 113 30.04 25.61 -4.52
CA PRO A 113 29.77 26.32 -5.78
C PRO A 113 28.36 26.08 -6.32
N GLY A 114 27.81 27.04 -7.06
CA GLY A 114 26.47 26.96 -7.64
C GLY A 114 26.28 25.82 -8.64
N ASP A 115 27.35 25.42 -9.33
CA ASP A 115 27.40 24.35 -10.34
C ASP A 115 27.80 22.97 -9.79
N SER A 116 28.16 22.88 -8.50
CA SER A 116 28.42 21.60 -7.83
C SER A 116 27.12 20.91 -7.40
N LEU A 117 27.20 19.62 -7.05
CA LEU A 117 26.08 18.82 -6.56
C LEU A 117 26.37 18.21 -5.18
N TRP A 118 25.40 18.33 -4.27
CA TRP A 118 25.37 17.50 -3.06
C TRP A 118 24.90 16.09 -3.43
N LEU A 119 25.56 15.06 -2.91
CA LEU A 119 25.20 13.66 -3.11
C LEU A 119 24.89 13.04 -1.75
N ALA A 120 23.60 12.80 -1.48
CA ALA A 120 23.14 12.14 -0.26
C ALA A 120 22.46 10.82 -0.60
N HIS A 121 22.50 9.85 0.30
CA HIS A 121 21.79 8.60 0.06
C HIS A 121 20.29 8.78 0.18
N ASN A 122 19.80 9.35 1.28
CA ASN A 122 18.37 9.50 1.55
C ASN A 122 17.92 10.97 1.55
N ALA A 123 18.27 11.73 0.51
CA ALA A 123 18.15 13.20 0.45
C ALA A 123 16.89 13.83 1.09
N PRO A 124 15.67 13.26 1.01
CA PRO A 124 14.52 13.78 1.76
C PRO A 124 14.75 13.93 3.27
N TYR A 125 15.56 13.06 3.87
CA TYR A 125 15.94 13.11 5.28
C TYR A 125 16.88 14.27 5.57
N GLU A 126 17.98 14.39 4.83
CA GLU A 126 18.98 15.45 4.99
C GLU A 126 18.33 16.82 4.73
N LEU A 127 17.48 16.94 3.70
CA LEU A 127 16.68 18.14 3.44
C LEU A 127 15.85 18.54 4.67
N GLY A 128 15.13 17.58 5.27
CA GLY A 128 14.32 17.84 6.47
C GLY A 128 15.17 18.15 7.70
N ALA A 129 16.28 17.44 7.92
CA ALA A 129 17.15 17.59 9.08
C ALA A 129 17.87 18.94 9.08
N PHE A 130 18.48 19.34 7.96
CA PHE A 130 19.14 20.64 7.82
C PHE A 130 18.15 21.80 7.91
N LYS A 131 16.96 21.66 7.30
CA LYS A 131 15.91 22.67 7.38
C LYS A 131 15.41 22.85 8.82
N HIS A 132 15.14 21.76 9.52
CA HIS A 132 14.63 21.84 10.88
C HIS A 132 15.68 22.29 11.89
N CYS A 133 16.87 21.68 11.89
CA CYS A 133 17.88 21.94 12.91
C CYS A 133 18.53 23.32 12.76
N PHE A 134 18.68 23.81 11.52
CA PHE A 134 19.51 24.98 11.23
C PHE A 134 18.91 25.98 10.24
N ASP A 135 17.66 25.80 9.82
CA ASP A 135 16.99 26.62 8.80
C ASP A 135 17.77 26.71 7.48
N VAL A 136 18.45 25.63 7.10
CA VAL A 136 19.25 25.55 5.87
C VAL A 136 18.53 24.74 4.79
N THR A 137 18.41 25.33 3.60
CA THR A 137 17.93 24.64 2.40
C THR A 137 19.10 24.14 1.57
N LEU A 138 19.19 22.83 1.37
CA LEU A 138 20.18 22.20 0.50
C LEU A 138 19.70 22.23 -0.96
N ASN A 139 20.22 23.17 -1.73
CA ASN A 139 19.96 23.27 -3.17
C ASN A 139 20.89 22.33 -3.95
N GLU A 140 20.48 21.93 -5.17
CA GLU A 140 21.30 21.12 -6.07
C GLU A 140 21.78 19.80 -5.44
N ILE A 141 20.82 19.03 -4.89
CA ILE A 141 21.06 17.75 -4.21
C ILE A 141 20.53 16.57 -5.03
N ILE A 142 21.32 15.49 -5.08
CA ILE A 142 20.96 14.22 -5.70
C ILE A 142 20.77 13.16 -4.62
N CYS A 143 19.67 12.42 -4.77
CA CYS A 143 19.34 11.29 -3.91
C CYS A 143 19.76 9.96 -4.56
N THR A 144 20.81 9.31 -4.04
CA THR A 144 21.26 8.03 -4.60
C THR A 144 20.32 6.88 -4.28
N LEU A 145 19.53 6.94 -3.21
CA LEU A 145 18.43 6.00 -2.96
C LEU A 145 17.39 6.06 -4.10
N GLN A 146 16.98 7.27 -4.47
CA GLN A 146 16.03 7.45 -5.56
C GLN A 146 16.66 7.07 -6.91
N MET A 147 17.98 7.23 -7.05
CA MET A 147 18.71 6.76 -8.22
C MET A 147 18.76 5.23 -8.30
N CYS A 148 18.91 4.52 -7.17
CA CYS A 148 18.75 3.06 -7.12
C CYS A 148 17.35 2.64 -7.57
N VAL A 149 16.32 3.35 -7.12
CA VAL A 149 14.93 3.12 -7.55
C VAL A 149 14.84 3.28 -9.07
N SER A 150 15.41 4.32 -9.67
CA SER A 150 15.40 4.47 -11.13
C SER A 150 16.21 3.40 -11.87
N ALA A 151 17.36 3.01 -11.33
CA ALA A 151 18.28 2.08 -11.96
C ALA A 151 17.72 0.65 -12.05
N TYR A 152 17.07 0.16 -10.99
CA TYR A 152 16.60 -1.23 -10.91
C TYR A 152 15.36 -1.42 -10.02
N GLY A 153 14.67 -2.56 -10.17
CA GLY A 153 13.54 -2.97 -9.32
C GLY A 153 13.97 -3.50 -7.94
N PRO A 154 13.07 -3.55 -6.94
CA PRO A 154 13.41 -3.99 -5.57
C PRO A 154 13.72 -5.50 -5.43
N ASP A 155 13.39 -6.28 -6.46
CA ASP A 155 13.59 -7.71 -6.61
C ASP A 155 14.39 -8.04 -7.87
N GLU A 156 15.13 -7.06 -8.41
CA GLU A 156 16.04 -7.25 -9.53
C GLU A 156 17.40 -7.77 -9.03
N TYR A 157 17.97 -8.73 -9.76
CA TYR A 157 19.24 -9.39 -9.46
C TYR A 157 19.98 -9.77 -10.74
N ASP A 158 21.28 -10.01 -10.63
CA ASP A 158 22.05 -10.65 -11.70
C ASP A 158 21.73 -12.16 -11.75
N MET A 159 21.40 -12.70 -12.92
CA MET A 159 21.13 -14.13 -13.09
C MET A 159 22.29 -15.03 -12.65
N ALA A 160 23.53 -14.55 -12.72
CA ALA A 160 24.69 -15.25 -12.13
C ALA A 160 24.52 -15.44 -10.62
N ASN A 161 24.07 -14.41 -9.88
CA ASN A 161 23.83 -14.51 -8.45
C ASN A 161 22.78 -15.58 -8.14
N PHE A 162 21.70 -15.67 -8.92
CA PHE A 162 20.72 -16.74 -8.75
C PHE A 162 21.33 -18.11 -9.03
N ARG A 163 22.11 -18.28 -10.12
CA ARG A 163 22.74 -19.56 -10.46
C ARG A 163 23.68 -20.05 -9.36
N TYR A 164 24.55 -19.18 -8.85
CA TYR A 164 25.58 -19.56 -7.88
C TYR A 164 25.10 -19.55 -6.43
N ALA A 165 24.00 -18.87 -6.11
CA ALA A 165 23.42 -18.94 -4.78
C ALA A 165 23.02 -20.37 -4.43
N GLY A 166 23.26 -20.77 -3.17
CA GLY A 166 22.76 -22.04 -2.65
C GLY A 166 21.23 -22.11 -2.63
N ARG A 167 20.68 -23.20 -2.10
CA ARG A 167 19.21 -23.40 -1.97
C ARG A 167 18.59 -22.63 -0.79
N GLY A 168 19.39 -21.90 -0.01
CA GLY A 168 18.94 -21.08 1.12
C GLY A 168 18.09 -21.84 2.14
N ALA A 169 17.12 -21.16 2.76
CA ALA A 169 16.18 -21.78 3.68
C ALA A 169 15.26 -22.83 3.02
N TRP A 170 15.17 -22.83 1.68
CA TRP A 170 14.37 -23.81 0.95
C TRP A 170 14.95 -25.23 1.07
N ALA A 171 16.28 -25.36 1.20
CA ALA A 171 16.96 -26.63 1.43
C ALA A 171 16.38 -27.42 2.61
N LYS A 172 15.94 -26.71 3.66
CA LYS A 172 15.37 -27.30 4.88
C LYS A 172 13.96 -27.86 4.66
N LEU A 173 13.23 -27.38 3.65
CA LEU A 173 11.88 -27.85 3.32
C LEU A 173 11.91 -29.03 2.33
N MET A 174 13.02 -29.25 1.63
CA MET A 174 13.10 -30.26 0.59
C MET A 174 12.80 -31.69 1.09
N PRO A 175 13.26 -32.14 2.27
CA PRO A 175 12.94 -33.49 2.75
C PRO A 175 11.44 -33.71 2.97
N ASP A 176 10.74 -32.75 3.58
CA ASP A 176 9.30 -32.82 3.81
C ASP A 176 8.52 -32.77 2.49
N LEU A 177 8.95 -31.91 1.55
CA LEU A 177 8.36 -31.85 0.21
C LEU A 177 8.51 -33.17 -0.54
N LEU A 178 9.69 -33.80 -0.47
CA LEU A 178 9.94 -35.11 -1.08
C LEU A 178 9.05 -36.17 -0.45
N GLN A 179 9.06 -36.28 0.88
CA GLN A 179 8.26 -37.28 1.60
C GLN A 179 6.77 -37.16 1.26
N LEU A 180 6.22 -35.94 1.33
CA LEU A 180 4.80 -35.70 1.10
C LEU A 180 4.41 -35.86 -0.38
N ALA A 181 5.27 -35.45 -1.32
CA ALA A 181 5.02 -35.65 -2.75
C ALA A 181 5.02 -37.15 -3.10
N THR A 182 6.02 -37.90 -2.64
CA THR A 182 6.13 -39.34 -2.91
C THR A 182 5.05 -40.16 -2.20
N ALA A 183 4.47 -39.64 -1.11
CA ALA A 183 3.29 -40.21 -0.45
C ALA A 183 1.96 -39.93 -1.19
N GLY A 184 1.99 -39.43 -2.42
CA GLY A 184 0.80 -39.12 -3.21
C GLY A 184 0.16 -37.77 -2.89
N GLY A 185 0.86 -36.89 -2.18
CA GLY A 185 0.37 -35.55 -1.82
C GLY A 185 0.26 -34.59 -3.01
N PHE A 186 0.82 -34.94 -4.15
CA PHE A 186 0.72 -34.18 -5.41
C PHE A 186 0.31 -35.12 -6.56
N ASP A 187 -0.84 -34.82 -7.17
CA ASP A 187 -1.32 -35.48 -8.38
C ASP A 187 -0.59 -34.87 -9.59
N ILE A 188 0.29 -35.67 -10.21
CA ILE A 188 1.14 -35.23 -11.32
C ILE A 188 0.31 -34.95 -12.57
N GLU A 189 -0.72 -35.76 -12.85
CA GLU A 189 -1.53 -35.67 -14.06
C GLU A 189 -2.43 -34.44 -14.01
N LYS A 190 -3.08 -34.21 -12.86
CA LYS A 190 -3.95 -33.04 -12.66
C LYS A 190 -3.18 -31.77 -12.32
N GLY A 191 -1.96 -31.91 -11.81
CA GLY A 191 -1.20 -30.79 -11.27
C GLY A 191 -1.86 -30.21 -10.02
N GLU A 192 -2.37 -31.07 -9.14
CA GLU A 192 -3.16 -30.69 -7.96
C GLU A 192 -2.49 -31.18 -6.68
N ILE A 193 -2.53 -30.34 -5.64
CA ILE A 193 -2.05 -30.73 -4.31
C ILE A 193 -3.21 -31.38 -3.55
N THR A 194 -3.04 -32.63 -3.17
CA THR A 194 -4.06 -33.46 -2.49
C THR A 194 -3.84 -33.50 -0.98
N ASP A 195 -2.60 -33.33 -0.50
CA ASP A 195 -2.25 -33.30 0.93
C ASP A 195 -2.22 -31.86 1.50
N SER A 196 -2.84 -31.65 2.66
CA SER A 196 -2.98 -30.32 3.26
C SER A 196 -1.68 -29.80 3.88
N ARG A 197 -0.82 -30.68 4.38
CA ARG A 197 0.52 -30.34 4.90
C ARG A 197 1.41 -29.91 3.74
N LEU A 198 1.33 -30.63 2.61
CA LEU A 198 2.05 -30.24 1.40
C LEU A 198 1.58 -28.88 0.90
N ALA A 199 0.27 -28.64 0.87
CA ALA A 199 -0.30 -27.34 0.51
C ALA A 199 0.21 -26.23 1.45
N GLU A 200 0.30 -26.48 2.75
CA GLU A 200 0.83 -25.51 3.72
C GLU A 200 2.25 -25.05 3.36
N ILE A 201 3.15 -26.00 3.13
CA ILE A 201 4.55 -25.74 2.77
C ILE A 201 4.63 -25.07 1.40
N VAL A 202 3.94 -25.59 0.39
CA VAL A 202 4.01 -25.07 -0.98
C VAL A 202 3.48 -23.64 -1.05
N TYR A 203 2.36 -23.33 -0.39
CA TYR A 203 1.81 -21.98 -0.38
C TYR A 203 2.60 -21.01 0.50
N SER A 204 3.38 -21.47 1.48
CA SER A 204 4.32 -20.60 2.21
C SER A 204 5.51 -20.20 1.32
N ILE A 205 5.93 -21.11 0.42
CA ILE A 205 6.97 -20.86 -0.59
C ILE A 205 6.50 -19.83 -1.63
N ILE A 206 5.35 -20.06 -2.28
CA ILE A 206 4.89 -19.21 -3.41
C ILE A 206 4.10 -17.97 -2.98
N GLY A 207 3.97 -17.74 -1.66
CA GLY A 207 3.22 -16.64 -1.08
C GLY A 207 3.56 -15.30 -1.73
N LYS A 208 2.54 -14.60 -2.26
CA LYS A 208 2.73 -13.39 -3.09
C LYS A 208 3.44 -12.25 -2.37
N GLN A 209 3.26 -12.13 -1.06
CA GLN A 209 3.76 -11.02 -0.24
C GLN A 209 4.72 -11.47 0.88
N SER A 210 4.97 -12.78 1.03
CA SER A 210 5.86 -13.27 2.09
C SER A 210 7.28 -12.79 1.83
N LYS A 211 7.96 -12.34 2.88
CA LYS A 211 9.41 -12.06 2.88
C LYS A 211 10.18 -13.05 3.77
N ALA A 212 9.52 -14.10 4.26
CA ALA A 212 10.18 -15.12 5.06
C ALA A 212 11.28 -15.80 4.23
N ALA A 213 12.40 -16.15 4.85
CA ALA A 213 13.55 -16.73 4.14
C ALA A 213 13.20 -17.98 3.31
N HIS A 214 12.23 -18.78 3.76
CA HIS A 214 11.76 -19.97 3.05
C HIS A 214 10.81 -19.68 1.88
N SER A 215 10.30 -18.45 1.76
CA SER A 215 9.48 -18.02 0.63
C SER A 215 10.35 -17.67 -0.56
N TYR A 216 9.82 -17.83 -1.78
CA TYR A 216 10.55 -17.49 -3.00
C TYR A 216 10.98 -16.02 -3.04
N ASN A 217 10.09 -15.11 -2.63
CA ASN A 217 10.41 -13.68 -2.56
C ASN A 217 11.48 -13.38 -1.49
N GLY A 218 11.48 -14.11 -0.36
CA GLY A 218 12.52 -14.00 0.66
C GLY A 218 13.88 -14.43 0.14
N TYR A 219 13.93 -15.56 -0.60
CA TYR A 219 15.13 -16.02 -1.29
C TYR A 219 15.66 -14.99 -2.29
N ILE A 220 14.78 -14.43 -3.14
CA ILE A 220 15.18 -13.37 -4.08
C ILE A 220 15.67 -12.11 -3.35
N ASN A 221 15.04 -11.73 -2.25
CA ASN A 221 15.47 -10.57 -1.47
C ASN A 221 16.92 -10.68 -0.95
N GLU A 222 17.44 -11.89 -0.71
CA GLU A 222 18.84 -12.09 -0.28
C GLU A 222 19.85 -11.81 -1.39
N ILE A 223 19.48 -12.05 -2.66
CA ILE A 223 20.37 -11.92 -3.82
C ILE A 223 20.10 -10.66 -4.67
N ALA A 224 18.94 -10.01 -4.47
CA ALA A 224 18.55 -8.80 -5.18
C ALA A 224 19.39 -7.60 -4.77
N TYR A 225 19.55 -6.68 -5.73
CA TYR A 225 20.16 -5.37 -5.49
C TYR A 225 19.46 -4.66 -4.33
N GLY A 226 20.23 -4.04 -3.45
CA GLY A 226 19.68 -3.23 -2.35
C GLY A 226 19.32 -1.82 -2.78
N TYR A 227 18.29 -1.26 -2.13
CA TYR A 227 18.03 0.19 -2.20
C TYR A 227 18.77 0.96 -1.11
N GLY A 228 18.69 0.50 0.16
CA GLY A 228 19.45 1.14 1.24
C GLY A 228 20.96 1.04 1.04
N LEU A 229 21.69 2.09 1.41
CA LEU A 229 23.10 2.31 1.10
C LEU A 229 23.96 1.08 1.35
N LYS A 230 23.88 0.53 2.57
CA LYS A 230 24.67 -0.62 3.00
C LYS A 230 24.45 -1.85 2.11
N LYS A 231 23.18 -2.16 1.77
CA LYS A 231 22.86 -3.28 0.87
C LYS A 231 23.26 -2.96 -0.58
N ALA A 232 23.04 -1.73 -1.05
CA ALA A 232 23.45 -1.30 -2.39
C ALA A 232 24.97 -1.40 -2.58
N VAL A 233 25.75 -0.92 -1.61
CA VAL A 233 27.21 -0.97 -1.63
C VAL A 233 27.71 -2.40 -1.62
N LYS A 234 27.12 -3.26 -0.77
CA LYS A 234 27.42 -4.70 -0.78
C LYS A 234 27.13 -5.34 -2.14
N SER A 235 26.00 -5.02 -2.76
CA SER A 235 25.63 -5.57 -4.06
C SER A 235 26.55 -5.12 -5.20
N TRP A 236 26.96 -3.85 -5.22
CA TRP A 236 27.71 -3.27 -6.34
C TRP A 236 29.24 -3.35 -6.19
N PHE A 237 29.73 -3.35 -4.96
CA PHE A 237 31.16 -3.26 -4.67
C PHE A 237 31.68 -4.43 -3.83
N GLY A 238 30.81 -5.34 -3.36
CA GLY A 238 31.20 -6.44 -2.47
C GLY A 238 31.70 -5.97 -1.10
N TYR A 239 31.53 -4.69 -0.76
CA TYR A 239 31.99 -4.09 0.49
C TYR A 239 30.87 -4.15 1.54
N THR A 240 31.20 -4.62 2.74
CA THR A 240 30.27 -4.62 3.88
C THR A 240 30.58 -3.40 4.73
N MET A 241 29.68 -2.42 4.67
CA MET A 241 29.74 -1.23 5.50
C MET A 241 29.31 -1.54 6.93
N THR A 242 29.81 -0.74 7.87
CA THR A 242 29.36 -0.77 9.27
C THR A 242 27.89 -0.38 9.36
N THR A 243 27.13 -1.11 10.17
CA THR A 243 25.70 -0.87 10.40
C THR A 243 25.47 0.15 11.51
N PHE A 244 24.28 0.75 11.51
CA PHE A 244 23.84 1.64 12.58
C PHE A 244 23.85 0.92 13.94
N GLU A 245 23.41 -0.33 13.98
CA GLU A 245 23.39 -1.15 15.19
C GLU A 245 24.78 -1.47 15.73
N GLU A 246 25.77 -1.70 14.86
CA GLU A 246 27.16 -1.94 15.26
C GLU A 246 27.79 -0.71 15.90
N VAL A 247 27.55 0.49 15.34
CA VAL A 247 28.07 1.76 15.85
C VAL A 247 27.36 2.17 17.14
N LEU A 248 26.04 2.01 17.19
CA LEU A 248 25.25 2.38 18.35
C LEU A 248 25.57 1.49 19.57
N GLY A 249 25.87 0.20 19.33
CA GLY A 249 26.16 -0.76 20.39
C GLY A 249 25.03 -0.87 21.41
N ASP A 250 25.33 -0.58 22.67
CA ASP A 250 24.37 -0.59 23.77
C ASP A 250 23.75 0.77 24.08
N LYS A 251 24.07 1.82 23.32
CA LYS A 251 23.51 3.16 23.54
C LYS A 251 22.09 3.26 22.99
N ALA A 252 21.34 4.25 23.46
CA ALA A 252 19.94 4.44 23.07
C ALA A 252 19.80 5.21 21.75
N HIS A 253 20.68 6.18 21.49
CA HIS A 253 20.69 7.03 20.32
C HIS A 253 22.08 7.63 20.05
N MET A 254 22.30 8.17 18.85
CA MET A 254 23.60 8.70 18.39
C MET A 254 24.17 9.82 19.26
N GLY A 255 23.31 10.62 19.89
CA GLY A 255 23.74 11.70 20.81
C GLY A 255 24.48 11.22 22.08
N GLN A 256 24.48 9.92 22.38
CA GLN A 256 25.25 9.33 23.48
C GLN A 256 26.65 8.86 23.03
N LEU A 257 26.94 8.90 21.74
CA LEU A 257 28.26 8.61 21.19
C LEU A 257 29.11 9.89 21.15
N THR A 258 30.42 9.78 21.22
CA THR A 258 31.39 10.86 20.98
C THR A 258 31.61 11.05 19.47
N GLY A 259 32.19 12.18 19.08
CA GLY A 259 32.59 12.40 17.69
C GLY A 259 33.52 11.30 17.15
N GLU A 260 34.45 10.79 17.98
CA GLU A 260 35.41 9.75 17.60
C GLU A 260 34.73 8.40 17.31
N GLU A 261 33.68 8.05 18.06
CA GLU A 261 32.94 6.79 17.86
C GLU A 261 32.13 6.79 16.55
N VAL A 262 31.72 7.96 16.05
CA VAL A 262 30.79 8.09 14.90
C VAL A 262 31.49 8.52 13.62
N ALA A 263 32.65 9.19 13.71
CA ALA A 263 33.28 9.84 12.57
C ALA A 263 33.46 8.91 11.36
N GLU A 264 33.98 7.69 11.58
CA GLU A 264 34.21 6.73 10.50
C GLU A 264 32.91 6.27 9.83
N TYR A 265 31.86 6.05 10.61
CA TYR A 265 30.55 5.65 10.11
C TYR A 265 29.94 6.71 9.20
N GLY A 266 29.82 7.95 9.69
CA GLY A 266 29.23 9.04 8.91
C GLY A 266 30.08 9.39 7.68
N ALA A 267 31.42 9.37 7.81
CA ALA A 267 32.33 9.64 6.70
C ALA A 267 32.26 8.58 5.60
N ASP A 268 32.12 7.30 5.97
CA ASP A 268 31.95 6.21 5.01
C ASP A 268 30.63 6.36 4.23
N ASP A 269 29.54 6.76 4.90
CA ASP A 269 28.24 7.00 4.26
C ASP A 269 28.30 8.11 3.19
N ALA A 270 28.87 9.27 3.50
CA ALA A 270 29.06 10.35 2.52
C ALA A 270 29.96 9.93 1.34
N TYR A 271 31.05 9.21 1.62
CA TYR A 271 31.95 8.70 0.59
C TYR A 271 31.24 7.71 -0.35
N TRP A 272 30.52 6.74 0.21
CA TRP A 272 29.81 5.74 -0.60
C TRP A 272 28.64 6.33 -1.36
N ALA A 273 28.00 7.40 -0.88
CA ALA A 273 27.00 8.12 -1.68
C ALA A 273 27.61 8.60 -3.01
N VAL A 274 28.82 9.18 -3.00
CA VAL A 274 29.50 9.63 -4.24
C VAL A 274 29.87 8.46 -5.14
N ARG A 275 30.47 7.40 -4.57
CA ARG A 275 30.88 6.21 -5.32
C ARG A 275 29.69 5.50 -5.95
N LEU A 276 28.60 5.38 -5.21
CA LEU A 276 27.36 4.75 -5.66
C LEU A 276 26.71 5.59 -6.77
N PHE A 277 26.65 6.91 -6.63
CA PHE A 277 26.18 7.81 -7.70
C PHE A 277 26.89 7.54 -9.03
N ARG A 278 28.22 7.49 -9.04
CA ARG A 278 29.00 7.21 -10.25
C ARG A 278 28.67 5.85 -10.85
N ARG A 279 28.60 4.81 -10.00
CA ARG A 279 28.30 3.44 -10.46
C ARG A 279 26.89 3.33 -11.03
N LEU A 280 25.91 3.94 -10.37
CA LEU A 280 24.52 3.94 -10.82
C LEU A 280 24.35 4.73 -12.11
N LEU A 281 24.99 5.90 -12.23
CA LEU A 281 24.93 6.68 -13.47
C LEU A 281 25.47 5.88 -14.65
N GLN A 282 26.64 5.27 -14.46
CA GLN A 282 27.22 4.38 -15.47
C GLN A 282 26.27 3.24 -15.81
N PHE A 283 25.75 2.53 -14.81
CA PHE A 283 24.83 1.41 -15.03
C PHE A 283 23.55 1.84 -15.77
N MET A 284 22.97 2.99 -15.42
CA MET A 284 21.80 3.53 -16.10
C MET A 284 22.11 3.86 -17.56
N VAL A 285 23.27 4.46 -17.86
CA VAL A 285 23.69 4.74 -19.24
C VAL A 285 23.92 3.45 -20.03
N GLU A 286 24.58 2.46 -19.44
CA GLU A 286 24.88 1.16 -20.07
C GLU A 286 23.63 0.33 -20.35
N THR A 287 22.65 0.33 -19.44
CA THR A 287 21.53 -0.60 -19.48
C THR A 287 20.20 0.01 -19.91
N ASN A 288 20.03 1.33 -19.74
CA ASN A 288 18.79 2.02 -20.03
C ASN A 288 18.97 3.54 -20.09
N GLN A 289 19.64 4.04 -21.14
CA GLN A 289 20.00 5.47 -21.25
C GLN A 289 18.79 6.41 -21.06
N GLY A 290 17.59 6.02 -21.50
CA GLY A 290 16.37 6.82 -21.36
C GLY A 290 15.99 7.15 -19.91
N VAL A 291 16.30 6.28 -18.96
CA VAL A 291 15.95 6.48 -17.54
C VAL A 291 16.74 7.60 -16.88
N THR A 292 17.90 7.98 -17.45
CA THR A 292 18.71 9.10 -16.92
C THR A 292 17.93 10.40 -16.94
N GLN A 293 17.25 10.71 -18.05
CA GLN A 293 16.44 11.92 -18.15
C GLN A 293 15.27 11.89 -17.17
N THR A 294 14.62 10.74 -17.02
CA THR A 294 13.50 10.57 -16.09
C THR A 294 13.97 10.72 -14.65
N PHE A 295 15.14 10.20 -14.30
CA PHE A 295 15.71 10.44 -12.97
C PHE A 295 15.85 11.93 -12.68
N PHE A 296 16.54 12.68 -13.53
CA PHE A 296 16.79 14.10 -13.29
C PHE A 296 15.55 14.99 -13.40
N LYS A 297 14.61 14.68 -14.29
CA LYS A 297 13.42 15.51 -14.55
C LYS A 297 12.18 15.11 -13.74
N GLN A 298 12.12 13.89 -13.23
CA GLN A 298 10.95 13.35 -12.54
C GLN A 298 11.30 12.80 -11.16
N GLU A 299 12.24 11.87 -11.03
CA GLU A 299 12.43 11.16 -9.76
C GLU A 299 13.19 11.98 -8.71
N ASN A 300 14.29 12.64 -9.09
CA ASN A 300 15.06 13.47 -8.17
C ASN A 300 14.28 14.71 -7.71
N PRO A 301 13.55 15.47 -8.55
CA PRO A 301 12.75 16.60 -8.08
C PRO A 301 11.69 16.24 -7.02
N MET A 302 11.18 15.00 -7.03
CA MET A 302 10.19 14.54 -6.06
C MET A 302 10.74 14.46 -4.63
N ILE A 303 12.05 14.42 -4.43
CA ILE A 303 12.64 14.38 -3.08
C ILE A 303 12.28 15.62 -2.26
N HIS A 304 12.11 16.77 -2.92
CA HIS A 304 11.69 18.01 -2.27
C HIS A 304 10.25 17.93 -1.80
N LEU A 305 9.37 17.29 -2.59
CA LEU A 305 7.99 17.04 -2.18
C LEU A 305 7.95 16.05 -0.99
N PHE A 306 8.77 15.00 -1.03
CA PHE A 306 8.84 14.02 0.06
C PHE A 306 9.35 14.66 1.36
N ALA A 307 10.38 15.51 1.28
CA ALA A 307 10.88 16.28 2.42
C ALA A 307 9.82 17.24 2.96
N GLN A 308 9.17 18.01 2.08
CA GLN A 308 8.11 18.96 2.44
C GLN A 308 6.94 18.29 3.16
N MET A 309 6.48 17.12 2.70
CA MET A 309 5.39 16.39 3.36
C MET A 309 5.74 15.98 4.78
N ARG A 310 7.00 15.59 5.01
CA ARG A 310 7.51 15.25 6.35
C ARG A 310 7.73 16.48 7.23
N GLU A 311 8.05 17.63 6.64
CA GLU A 311 8.26 18.89 7.38
C GLU A 311 6.94 19.53 7.81
N VAL A 312 5.94 19.58 6.92
CA VAL A 312 4.70 20.35 7.13
C VAL A 312 3.57 19.49 7.70
N GLY A 313 3.51 18.21 7.37
CA GLY A 313 2.47 17.29 7.84
C GLY A 313 1.05 17.60 7.35
N MET A 314 0.08 16.84 7.87
CA MET A 314 -1.35 16.94 7.57
C MET A 314 -2.10 17.33 8.84
N LYS A 315 -2.91 18.39 8.79
CA LYS A 315 -3.76 18.78 9.92
C LYS A 315 -4.84 17.71 10.15
N VAL A 316 -5.01 17.32 11.41
CA VAL A 316 -6.06 16.39 11.81
C VAL A 316 -6.86 16.87 13.02
N ASN A 317 -8.10 16.43 13.09
CA ASN A 317 -8.97 16.62 14.23
C ASN A 317 -8.72 15.54 15.29
N LEU A 318 -7.81 15.83 16.22
CA LEU A 318 -7.40 14.87 17.26
C LEU A 318 -8.54 14.53 18.23
N GLU A 319 -9.41 15.50 18.52
CA GLU A 319 -10.57 15.31 19.39
C GLU A 319 -11.55 14.29 18.79
N ASN A 320 -11.86 14.42 17.49
CA ASN A 320 -12.70 13.46 16.78
C ASN A 320 -12.07 12.06 16.74
N ILE A 321 -10.74 11.96 16.61
CA ILE A 321 -10.04 10.66 16.71
C ILE A 321 -10.26 10.04 18.09
N HIS A 322 -10.11 10.82 19.16
CA HIS A 322 -10.31 10.33 20.54
C HIS A 322 -11.78 9.97 20.82
N ALA A 323 -12.72 10.80 20.40
CA ALA A 323 -14.16 10.56 20.55
C ALA A 323 -14.56 9.25 19.86
N ARG A 324 -14.14 9.06 18.60
CA ARG A 324 -14.43 7.83 17.86
C ARG A 324 -13.75 6.60 18.47
N ARG A 325 -12.56 6.77 19.04
CA ARG A 325 -11.85 5.70 19.75
C ARG A 325 -12.58 5.29 21.03
N ALA A 326 -13.18 6.23 21.75
CA ALA A 326 -14.01 5.94 22.91
C ALA A 326 -15.31 5.23 22.51
N GLU A 327 -15.97 5.68 21.44
CA GLU A 327 -17.16 5.03 20.90
C GLU A 327 -16.90 3.58 20.48
N GLU A 328 -15.80 3.32 19.76
CA GLU A 328 -15.46 1.96 19.31
C GLU A 328 -15.12 1.01 20.47
N ARG A 329 -14.65 1.54 21.62
CA ARG A 329 -14.45 0.77 22.85
C ARG A 329 -15.78 0.33 23.45
N GLU A 330 -16.75 1.23 23.54
CA GLU A 330 -18.11 0.93 24.00
C GLU A 330 -18.84 -0.03 23.06
N ASN A 331 -18.70 0.17 21.75
CA ASN A 331 -19.23 -0.72 20.73
C ASN A 331 -18.63 -2.12 20.88
N THR A 332 -17.31 -2.23 21.07
CA THR A 332 -16.64 -3.52 21.29
C THR A 332 -17.22 -4.23 22.52
N ALA A 333 -17.37 -3.53 23.66
CA ALA A 333 -17.93 -4.12 24.87
C ALA A 333 -19.37 -4.62 24.65
N THR A 334 -20.19 -3.84 23.96
CA THR A 334 -21.58 -4.18 23.62
C THR A 334 -21.66 -5.43 22.76
N VAL A 335 -20.87 -5.49 21.68
CA VAL A 335 -20.84 -6.63 20.77
C VAL A 335 -20.28 -7.87 21.46
N LEU A 336 -19.26 -7.72 22.31
CA LEU A 336 -18.71 -8.84 23.09
C LEU A 336 -19.75 -9.50 24.00
N ARG A 337 -20.61 -8.71 24.67
CA ARG A 337 -21.70 -9.26 25.49
C ARG A 337 -22.66 -10.10 24.65
N LYS A 338 -23.04 -9.61 23.47
CA LYS A 338 -23.91 -10.34 22.53
C LYS A 338 -23.27 -11.63 22.03
N VAL A 339 -22.03 -11.58 21.57
CA VAL A 339 -21.29 -12.76 21.10
C VAL A 339 -21.15 -13.79 22.22
N LYS A 340 -20.76 -13.36 23.42
CA LYS A 340 -20.60 -14.27 24.56
C LYS A 340 -21.92 -14.92 24.96
N ALA A 341 -23.03 -14.16 24.95
CA ALA A 341 -24.35 -14.70 25.22
C ALA A 341 -24.75 -15.80 24.21
N ASN A 342 -24.46 -15.59 22.92
CA ASN A 342 -24.72 -16.61 21.89
C ASN A 342 -23.78 -17.81 21.98
N VAL A 343 -22.50 -17.61 22.34
CA VAL A 343 -21.59 -18.72 22.64
C VAL A 343 -22.09 -19.57 23.81
N ARG A 344 -22.57 -18.97 24.90
CA ARG A 344 -23.14 -19.72 26.03
C ARG A 344 -24.35 -20.58 25.64
N LYS A 345 -25.20 -20.09 24.72
CA LYS A 345 -26.35 -20.85 24.20
C LYS A 345 -25.95 -22.03 23.32
N LEU A 346 -24.78 -21.96 22.68
CA LEU A 346 -24.26 -23.02 21.81
C LEU A 346 -23.42 -24.05 22.58
N LEU A 347 -22.93 -23.70 23.78
CA LEU A 347 -22.22 -24.61 24.66
C LEU A 347 -23.19 -25.60 25.35
N PRO A 348 -22.71 -26.80 25.74
CA PRO A 348 -21.33 -27.29 25.67
C PRO A 348 -20.88 -27.73 24.27
N PHE A 349 -19.57 -27.91 24.07
CA PHE A 349 -19.07 -28.56 22.85
C PHE A 349 -19.55 -30.01 22.74
N SER A 350 -19.63 -30.51 21.51
CA SER A 350 -19.77 -31.95 21.25
C SER A 350 -18.62 -32.74 21.87
N ASP A 351 -18.90 -33.93 22.42
CA ASP A 351 -17.88 -34.83 22.96
C ASP A 351 -16.81 -35.16 21.91
N ASP A 352 -17.24 -35.44 20.68
CA ASP A 352 -16.34 -35.67 19.55
C ASP A 352 -15.68 -34.37 19.06
N LEU A 353 -14.39 -34.47 18.70
CA LEU A 353 -13.66 -33.40 18.03
C LEU A 353 -14.15 -33.22 16.58
N HIS A 354 -14.29 -31.97 16.13
CA HIS A 354 -14.75 -31.70 14.77
C HIS A 354 -13.87 -32.37 13.68
N PHE A 355 -14.46 -33.36 12.99
CA PHE A 355 -13.79 -34.18 11.98
C PHE A 355 -13.11 -33.36 10.88
N GLY A 356 -13.79 -32.32 10.39
CA GLY A 356 -13.28 -31.49 9.30
C GLY A 356 -11.99 -30.74 9.66
N LEU A 357 -11.87 -30.31 10.93
CA LEU A 357 -10.69 -29.64 11.47
C LEU A 357 -9.61 -30.68 11.79
N MET A 358 -9.97 -31.80 12.43
CA MET A 358 -9.05 -32.93 12.65
C MET A 358 -8.43 -33.45 11.37
N LYS A 359 -9.16 -33.42 10.24
CA LYS A 359 -8.65 -33.86 8.94
C LYS A 359 -7.67 -32.86 8.30
N ARG A 360 -7.80 -31.55 8.54
CA ARG A 360 -7.17 -30.51 7.70
C ARG A 360 -6.33 -29.48 8.44
N ASP A 361 -6.39 -29.43 9.76
CA ASP A 361 -5.79 -28.38 10.57
C ASP A 361 -4.84 -28.95 11.63
N SER A 362 -3.53 -28.84 11.37
CA SER A 362 -2.48 -29.40 12.22
C SER A 362 -2.42 -28.76 13.61
N TRP A 363 -2.82 -27.50 13.75
CA TRP A 363 -2.86 -26.80 15.03
C TRP A 363 -4.02 -27.26 15.88
N TYR A 364 -5.18 -27.47 15.25
CA TYR A 364 -6.34 -28.03 15.91
C TYR A 364 -6.08 -29.47 16.36
N GLN A 365 -5.51 -30.33 15.49
CA GLN A 365 -5.13 -31.71 15.85
C GLN A 365 -4.29 -31.79 17.14
N LYS A 366 -3.34 -30.87 17.30
CA LYS A 366 -2.43 -30.84 18.45
C LYS A 366 -3.00 -30.17 19.69
N ASN A 367 -3.94 -29.23 19.54
CA ASN A 367 -4.33 -28.29 20.60
C ASN A 367 -5.84 -28.08 20.76
N ALA A 368 -6.70 -28.94 20.20
CA ALA A 368 -8.15 -28.76 20.26
C ALA A 368 -8.68 -28.51 21.69
N ALA A 369 -8.27 -29.34 22.65
CA ALA A 369 -8.66 -29.21 24.06
C ALA A 369 -8.29 -27.83 24.65
N LYS A 370 -7.11 -27.31 24.30
CA LYS A 370 -6.67 -25.97 24.73
C LYS A 370 -7.60 -24.88 24.17
N TYR A 371 -7.96 -24.95 22.89
CA TYR A 371 -8.79 -23.92 22.27
C TYR A 371 -10.26 -23.99 22.71
N ARG A 372 -10.83 -25.20 22.88
CA ARG A 372 -12.16 -25.38 23.49
C ARG A 372 -12.19 -24.78 24.89
N LYS A 373 -11.20 -25.12 25.73
CA LYS A 373 -11.06 -24.59 27.08
C LYS A 373 -10.99 -23.06 27.12
N GLN A 374 -10.26 -22.43 26.19
CA GLN A 374 -10.21 -20.96 26.10
C GLN A 374 -11.58 -20.34 25.83
N VAL A 375 -12.41 -20.97 25.00
CA VAL A 375 -13.77 -20.51 24.70
C VAL A 375 -14.69 -20.71 25.90
N GLU A 376 -14.65 -21.88 26.55
CA GLU A 376 -15.43 -22.19 27.76
C GLU A 376 -15.07 -21.27 28.92
N ASP A 377 -13.78 -21.11 29.21
CA ASP A 377 -13.27 -20.25 30.29
C ASP A 377 -13.71 -18.79 30.05
N TRP A 378 -13.67 -18.30 28.80
CA TRP A 378 -14.16 -16.96 28.45
C TRP A 378 -15.69 -16.85 28.59
N ALA A 379 -16.44 -17.84 28.11
CA ALA A 379 -17.90 -17.86 28.19
C ALA A 379 -18.40 -17.92 29.64
N ALA A 380 -17.65 -18.54 30.55
CA ALA A 380 -17.96 -18.64 31.98
C ALA A 380 -17.79 -17.31 32.73
N LEU A 381 -17.02 -16.34 32.20
CA LEU A 381 -16.85 -15.02 32.84
C LEU A 381 -18.16 -14.22 32.82
N GLY A 382 -18.45 -13.48 33.90
CA GLY A 382 -19.61 -12.57 33.97
C GLY A 382 -19.56 -11.41 32.96
N ASP A 383 -20.64 -10.63 32.84
CA ASP A 383 -20.76 -9.49 31.91
C ASP A 383 -20.75 -8.15 32.67
N PRO A 384 -19.57 -7.65 33.09
CA PRO A 384 -19.49 -6.35 33.76
C PRO A 384 -20.09 -5.23 32.91
N GLU A 385 -20.72 -4.25 33.56
CA GLU A 385 -21.23 -3.03 32.91
C GLU A 385 -20.10 -2.13 32.42
N ASP A 386 -19.00 -2.05 33.17
CA ASP A 386 -17.79 -1.34 32.75
C ASP A 386 -17.22 -1.91 31.44
N ALA A 387 -17.17 -1.07 30.41
CA ALA A 387 -16.75 -1.45 29.08
C ALA A 387 -15.28 -1.92 29.04
N PHE A 388 -14.41 -1.30 29.84
CA PHE A 388 -13.02 -1.73 29.92
C PHE A 388 -12.93 -3.15 30.50
N ALA A 389 -13.58 -3.44 31.62
CA ALA A 389 -13.61 -4.76 32.23
C ALA A 389 -14.16 -5.81 31.27
N GLN A 390 -15.20 -5.49 30.48
CA GLN A 390 -15.74 -6.37 29.45
C GLN A 390 -14.74 -6.65 28.34
N CYS A 391 -14.13 -5.61 27.75
CA CYS A 391 -13.12 -5.75 26.70
C CYS A 391 -11.86 -6.48 27.20
N TYR A 392 -11.49 -6.28 28.47
CA TYR A 392 -10.32 -6.90 29.10
C TYR A 392 -10.42 -8.42 29.25
N GLN A 393 -11.59 -9.02 29.03
CA GLN A 393 -11.79 -10.47 29.00
C GLN A 393 -11.18 -11.15 27.78
N ILE A 394 -10.86 -10.41 26.71
CA ILE A 394 -10.27 -10.93 25.48
C ILE A 394 -8.96 -10.21 25.16
N ARG A 395 -8.14 -10.83 24.30
CA ARG A 395 -6.93 -10.18 23.75
C ARG A 395 -7.22 -9.70 22.33
N GLY A 396 -6.84 -8.46 22.02
CA GLY A 396 -7.16 -7.82 20.74
C GLY A 396 -6.60 -6.41 20.60
N ALA A 397 -6.73 -5.82 19.42
CA ALA A 397 -6.20 -4.47 19.14
C ALA A 397 -6.82 -3.39 20.04
N VAL A 398 -8.13 -3.48 20.29
CA VAL A 398 -8.88 -2.56 21.17
C VAL A 398 -8.36 -2.68 22.60
N THR A 399 -8.38 -3.90 23.13
CA THR A 399 -8.08 -4.19 24.53
C THR A 399 -6.62 -3.92 24.87
N ASN A 400 -5.66 -4.34 24.03
CA ASN A 400 -4.24 -4.16 24.32
C ASN A 400 -3.87 -2.67 24.39
N ALA A 401 -4.40 -1.86 23.48
CA ALA A 401 -4.16 -0.43 23.49
C ALA A 401 -4.78 0.24 24.72
N TRP A 402 -5.98 -0.17 25.12
CA TRP A 402 -6.66 0.40 26.29
C TRP A 402 -6.05 -0.06 27.63
N ALA A 403 -5.57 -1.30 27.70
CA ALA A 403 -4.86 -1.84 28.86
C ALA A 403 -3.55 -1.10 29.10
N ALA A 404 -2.77 -0.87 28.04
CA ALA A 404 -1.51 -0.12 28.13
C ALA A 404 -1.73 1.29 28.70
N GLU A 405 -2.78 1.99 28.27
CA GLU A 405 -3.14 3.33 28.79
C GLU A 405 -3.56 3.33 30.25
N LYS A 406 -4.16 2.22 30.73
CA LYS A 406 -4.50 2.03 32.14
C LYS A 406 -3.35 1.45 32.97
N GLY A 407 -2.13 1.34 32.41
CA GLY A 407 -0.98 0.75 33.10
C GLY A 407 -1.15 -0.74 33.41
N LYS A 408 -2.01 -1.46 32.66
CA LYS A 408 -2.28 -2.89 32.85
C LYS A 408 -1.54 -3.74 31.81
N PRO A 409 -1.14 -4.98 32.17
CA PRO A 409 -0.58 -5.92 31.19
C PRO A 409 -1.60 -6.28 30.11
N GLU A 410 -1.14 -6.88 29.01
CA GLU A 410 -2.06 -7.43 28.01
C GLU A 410 -2.98 -8.51 28.63
N SER A 411 -4.23 -8.55 28.17
CA SER A 411 -5.17 -9.60 28.58
C SER A 411 -4.64 -10.98 28.19
N LYS A 412 -4.83 -11.96 29.09
CA LYS A 412 -4.55 -13.39 28.84
C LYS A 412 -5.76 -14.14 28.29
N GLY A 413 -6.86 -13.43 27.99
CA GLY A 413 -8.08 -13.99 27.46
C GLY A 413 -7.96 -14.56 26.05
N VAL A 414 -9.06 -15.13 25.57
CA VAL A 414 -9.14 -15.66 24.20
C VAL A 414 -8.90 -14.54 23.17
N ASN A 415 -8.20 -14.84 22.07
CA ASN A 415 -8.00 -13.89 20.98
C ASN A 415 -8.98 -14.20 19.84
N LEU A 416 -10.07 -13.44 19.78
CA LEU A 416 -11.15 -13.64 18.81
C LEU A 416 -10.79 -13.21 17.37
N ALA A 417 -9.65 -12.52 17.19
CA ALA A 417 -9.11 -12.19 15.87
C ALA A 417 -8.13 -13.25 15.35
N HIS A 418 -7.62 -14.14 16.21
CA HIS A 418 -6.74 -15.21 15.80
C HIS A 418 -7.54 -16.32 15.11
N TYR A 419 -7.01 -16.83 14.00
CA TYR A 419 -7.69 -17.78 13.13
C TYR A 419 -8.12 -19.07 13.85
N MET A 420 -7.37 -19.55 14.86
CA MET A 420 -7.73 -20.76 15.62
C MET A 420 -8.96 -20.63 16.50
N PRO A 421 -9.04 -19.69 17.47
CA PRO A 421 -10.29 -19.43 18.18
C PRO A 421 -11.48 -19.18 17.24
N GLN A 422 -11.27 -18.49 16.11
CA GLN A 422 -12.32 -18.34 15.09
C GLN A 422 -12.76 -19.69 14.51
N ARG A 423 -11.85 -20.56 14.07
CA ARG A 423 -12.23 -21.88 13.52
C ARG A 423 -12.93 -22.76 14.54
N VAL A 424 -12.55 -22.69 15.82
CA VAL A 424 -13.27 -23.39 16.91
C VAL A 424 -14.69 -22.86 17.03
N LEU A 425 -14.88 -21.53 17.06
CA LEU A 425 -16.21 -20.93 17.13
C LEU A 425 -17.04 -21.20 15.87
N PHE A 426 -16.43 -21.17 14.68
CA PHE A 426 -17.14 -21.24 13.40
C PHE A 426 -17.60 -22.67 13.06
N TYR A 427 -16.79 -23.67 13.42
CA TYR A 427 -16.97 -25.05 12.96
C TYR A 427 -17.13 -26.05 14.11
N ASP A 428 -16.28 -25.96 15.12
CA ASP A 428 -16.28 -26.95 16.20
C ASP A 428 -17.46 -26.76 17.14
N LEU A 429 -17.70 -25.51 17.58
CA LEU A 429 -18.84 -25.16 18.43
C LEU A 429 -20.18 -25.35 17.71
N THR A 430 -20.22 -25.14 16.40
CA THR A 430 -21.46 -25.20 15.60
C THR A 430 -21.68 -26.57 14.94
N GLY A 431 -20.70 -27.48 15.00
CA GLY A 431 -20.70 -28.74 14.25
C GLY A 431 -20.67 -28.59 12.72
N THR A 432 -20.41 -27.39 12.21
CA THR A 432 -20.62 -27.07 10.78
C THR A 432 -19.45 -27.45 9.89
N LYS A 433 -19.76 -27.96 8.70
CA LYS A 433 -18.75 -28.32 7.69
C LYS A 433 -17.83 -27.13 7.35
N CYS A 434 -16.51 -27.38 7.47
CA CYS A 434 -15.47 -26.41 7.14
C CYS A 434 -15.60 -25.85 5.72
N ILE A 435 -15.46 -24.53 5.58
CA ILE A 435 -15.14 -23.90 4.30
C ILE A 435 -13.67 -24.17 4.00
N VAL A 436 -13.38 -24.71 2.82
CA VAL A 436 -12.03 -25.08 2.39
C VAL A 436 -11.71 -24.41 1.07
N SER A 437 -10.56 -23.77 0.99
CA SER A 437 -9.98 -23.23 -0.25
C SER A 437 -8.50 -23.60 -0.30
N GLN A 438 -8.04 -24.05 -1.46
CA GLN A 438 -6.66 -24.52 -1.67
C GLN A 438 -6.20 -25.55 -0.60
N ASN A 439 -7.10 -26.47 -0.25
CA ASN A 439 -6.93 -27.49 0.79
C ASN A 439 -6.65 -26.96 2.21
N LYS A 440 -6.92 -25.67 2.47
CA LYS A 440 -6.83 -25.03 3.79
C LYS A 440 -8.22 -24.64 4.29
N THR A 441 -8.48 -24.89 5.57
CA THR A 441 -9.68 -24.40 6.24
C THR A 441 -9.66 -22.87 6.29
N GLN A 442 -10.75 -22.22 5.90
CA GLN A 442 -10.86 -20.77 5.86
C GLN A 442 -11.61 -20.23 7.08
N SER A 443 -11.28 -19.02 7.52
CA SER A 443 -11.97 -18.31 8.62
C SER A 443 -11.93 -16.79 8.44
N ASP A 444 -11.59 -16.33 7.23
CA ASP A 444 -11.61 -14.92 6.85
C ASP A 444 -13.04 -14.38 6.71
N ALA A 445 -13.15 -13.12 6.29
CA ALA A 445 -14.45 -12.46 6.11
C ALA A 445 -15.33 -13.15 5.07
N GLU A 446 -14.75 -13.74 4.02
CA GLU A 446 -15.51 -14.43 2.97
C GLU A 446 -16.08 -15.76 3.49
N ALA A 447 -15.25 -16.56 4.15
CA ALA A 447 -15.69 -17.81 4.78
C ALA A 447 -16.78 -17.55 5.82
N ARG A 448 -16.65 -16.47 6.59
CA ARG A 448 -17.67 -16.03 7.57
C ARG A 448 -18.97 -15.62 6.89
N GLY A 449 -18.90 -14.87 5.79
CA GLY A 449 -20.08 -14.52 5.00
C GLY A 449 -20.84 -15.75 4.50
N LYS A 450 -20.12 -16.70 3.89
CA LYS A 450 -20.70 -17.99 3.44
C LYS A 450 -21.36 -18.78 4.58
N LEU A 451 -20.80 -18.74 5.78
CA LEU A 451 -21.38 -19.40 6.95
C LEU A 451 -22.61 -18.66 7.49
N ILE A 452 -22.61 -17.32 7.49
CA ILE A 452 -23.79 -16.52 7.87
C ILE A 452 -24.96 -16.83 6.95
N ASP A 453 -24.72 -16.90 5.64
CA ASP A 453 -25.75 -17.25 4.65
C ASP A 453 -26.26 -18.67 4.88
N ARG A 454 -25.36 -19.65 5.07
CA ARG A 454 -25.73 -21.03 5.39
C ARG A 454 -26.59 -21.12 6.65
N PHE A 455 -26.19 -20.47 7.74
CA PHE A 455 -26.96 -20.51 8.99
C PHE A 455 -28.31 -19.83 8.88
N LYS A 456 -28.44 -18.82 8.02
CA LYS A 456 -29.74 -18.22 7.70
C LYS A 456 -30.64 -19.23 6.97
N GLU A 457 -30.11 -19.96 6.00
CA GLU A 457 -30.86 -20.98 5.24
C GLU A 457 -31.26 -22.18 6.10
N GLU A 458 -30.36 -22.62 7.00
CA GLU A 458 -30.59 -23.76 7.90
C GLU A 458 -31.45 -23.37 9.13
N GLY A 459 -31.71 -22.08 9.37
CA GLY A 459 -32.46 -21.60 10.54
C GLY A 459 -31.66 -21.55 11.85
N HIS A 460 -30.33 -21.59 11.79
CA HIS A 460 -29.41 -21.57 12.93
C HIS A 460 -29.15 -20.14 13.43
N GLU A 461 -30.18 -19.46 13.93
CA GLU A 461 -30.13 -18.03 14.26
C GLU A 461 -29.06 -17.67 15.30
N THR A 462 -28.92 -18.44 16.38
CA THR A 462 -27.89 -18.20 17.41
C THR A 462 -26.47 -18.22 16.86
N ALA A 463 -26.16 -19.20 15.98
CA ALA A 463 -24.85 -19.31 15.35
C ALA A 463 -24.61 -18.17 14.34
N ARG A 464 -25.67 -17.78 13.61
CA ARG A 464 -25.65 -16.62 12.70
C ARG A 464 -25.30 -15.34 13.45
N GLU A 465 -26.02 -15.01 14.53
CA GLU A 465 -25.78 -13.80 15.31
C GLU A 465 -24.39 -13.79 15.95
N MET A 466 -23.89 -14.93 16.42
CA MET A 466 -22.51 -15.06 16.90
C MET A 466 -21.51 -14.67 15.81
N LEU A 467 -21.66 -15.19 14.59
CA LEU A 467 -20.76 -14.87 13.48
C LEU A 467 -20.84 -13.40 13.05
N VAL A 468 -22.04 -12.81 13.04
CA VAL A 468 -22.25 -11.38 12.77
C VAL A 468 -21.49 -10.54 13.80
N GLY A 469 -21.65 -10.82 15.09
CA GLY A 469 -20.94 -10.09 16.14
C GLY A 469 -19.42 -10.28 16.10
N LEU A 470 -18.92 -11.48 15.74
CA LEU A 470 -17.48 -11.68 15.48
C LEU A 470 -17.03 -10.86 14.27
N GLY A 471 -17.88 -10.71 13.24
CA GLY A 471 -17.77 -9.78 12.10
C GLY A 471 -17.49 -8.36 12.55
N GLU A 472 -18.40 -7.83 13.36
CA GLU A 472 -18.33 -6.48 13.91
C GLU A 472 -17.05 -6.28 14.74
N ILE A 473 -16.71 -7.20 15.66
CA ILE A 473 -15.46 -7.12 16.45
C ILE A 473 -14.24 -7.05 15.54
N ALA A 474 -14.16 -7.91 14.52
CA ALA A 474 -13.02 -7.91 13.60
C ALA A 474 -12.89 -6.59 12.82
N SER A 475 -14.03 -6.01 12.41
CA SER A 475 -14.07 -4.72 11.73
C SER A 475 -13.61 -3.57 12.65
N ILE A 476 -14.10 -3.55 13.90
CA ILE A 476 -13.68 -2.57 14.92
C ILE A 476 -12.19 -2.70 15.21
N GLU A 477 -11.69 -3.93 15.43
CA GLU A 477 -10.28 -4.18 15.66
C GLU A 477 -9.40 -3.67 14.52
N GLN A 478 -9.83 -3.86 13.27
CA GLN A 478 -9.10 -3.37 12.11
C GLN A 478 -9.03 -1.83 12.11
N ARG A 479 -10.14 -1.13 12.35
CA ARG A 479 -10.17 0.34 12.43
C ARG A 479 -9.32 0.88 13.59
N MET A 480 -9.38 0.21 14.75
CA MET A 480 -8.56 0.55 15.92
C MET A 480 -7.07 0.35 15.69
N LYS A 481 -6.70 -0.72 14.97
CA LYS A 481 -5.32 -1.10 14.67
C LYS A 481 -4.69 -0.25 13.59
N LEU A 482 -5.43 0.09 12.53
CA LEU A 482 -4.89 0.80 11.36
C LEU A 482 -4.97 2.32 11.50
N TYR A 483 -6.02 2.84 12.17
CA TYR A 483 -6.32 4.27 12.18
C TYR A 483 -6.32 4.85 13.58
N LEU A 484 -7.28 4.47 14.43
CA LEU A 484 -7.57 5.25 15.66
C LEU A 484 -6.42 5.23 16.68
N THR A 485 -5.85 4.06 16.97
CA THR A 485 -4.73 3.97 17.92
C THR A 485 -3.43 4.51 17.32
N PRO A 486 -3.04 4.17 16.07
CA PRO A 486 -1.87 4.80 15.44
C PRO A 486 -1.98 6.32 15.33
N TYR A 487 -3.09 6.86 14.83
CA TYR A 487 -3.21 8.29 14.55
C TYR A 487 -3.19 9.09 15.85
N SER A 488 -3.84 8.63 16.92
CA SER A 488 -3.75 9.30 18.23
C SER A 488 -2.33 9.33 18.80
N ARG A 489 -1.46 8.37 18.44
CA ARG A 489 -0.07 8.31 18.89
C ARG A 489 0.92 9.03 17.96
N LEU A 490 0.65 9.05 16.67
CA LEU A 490 1.45 9.73 15.65
C LEU A 490 1.16 11.23 15.56
N THR A 491 -0.03 11.66 16.02
CA THR A 491 -0.40 13.08 15.97
C THR A 491 0.47 13.84 16.96
N ASP A 492 1.15 14.86 16.45
CA ASP A 492 1.91 15.77 17.29
C ASP A 492 0.93 16.64 18.09
N PRO A 493 1.04 16.65 19.44
CA PRO A 493 0.07 17.32 20.31
C PRO A 493 0.14 18.85 20.24
N GLU A 494 1.27 19.45 19.84
CA GLU A 494 1.41 20.91 19.74
C GLU A 494 0.80 21.44 18.45
N THR A 495 0.92 20.69 17.37
CA THR A 495 0.51 21.13 16.03
C THR A 495 -0.84 20.55 15.59
N GLY A 496 -1.26 19.45 16.21
CA GLY A 496 -2.41 18.66 15.76
C GLY A 496 -2.21 18.13 14.34
N ARG A 497 -0.97 17.75 14.00
CA ARG A 497 -0.57 17.30 12.66
C ARG A 497 0.04 15.91 12.69
N LEU A 498 -0.14 15.19 11.58
CA LEU A 498 0.52 13.91 11.28
C LEU A 498 1.60 14.13 10.22
N TYR A 499 2.79 13.56 10.41
CA TYR A 499 3.96 13.78 9.54
C TYR A 499 4.33 12.50 8.77
N PRO A 500 3.67 12.23 7.63
CA PRO A 500 3.87 11.00 6.91
C PRO A 500 5.26 10.95 6.25
N THR A 501 5.77 9.73 6.10
CA THR A 501 6.91 9.47 5.22
C THR A 501 6.40 9.02 3.86
N VAL A 502 6.76 9.76 2.82
CA VAL A 502 6.41 9.44 1.42
C VAL A 502 7.67 9.01 0.66
N THR A 503 7.56 7.95 -0.13
CA THR A 503 8.67 7.38 -0.90
C THR A 503 8.19 6.93 -2.28
N SER A 504 9.11 6.63 -3.20
CA SER A 504 8.78 6.04 -4.51
C SER A 504 9.39 4.64 -4.70
N MET A 505 9.65 3.92 -3.60
CA MET A 505 10.37 2.64 -3.61
C MET A 505 9.52 1.42 -3.98
N LEU A 506 8.22 1.59 -4.25
CA LEU A 506 7.36 0.46 -4.63
C LEU A 506 7.78 -0.13 -5.98
N ALA A 507 7.61 -1.43 -6.15
CA ALA A 507 7.91 -2.12 -7.42
C ALA A 507 7.11 -1.57 -8.61
N THR A 508 5.95 -0.99 -8.32
CA THR A 508 5.04 -0.34 -9.28
C THR A 508 5.43 1.11 -9.57
N ARG A 509 6.47 1.63 -8.90
CA ARG A 509 6.93 3.03 -8.93
C ARG A 509 5.93 4.06 -8.39
N ARG A 510 4.75 3.63 -7.93
CA ARG A 510 3.80 4.51 -7.25
C ARG A 510 4.44 5.10 -5.99
N MET A 511 3.96 6.27 -5.58
CA MET A 511 4.27 6.80 -4.26
C MET A 511 3.72 5.86 -3.20
N GLY A 512 4.50 5.61 -2.15
CA GLY A 512 4.09 4.93 -0.93
C GLY A 512 4.07 5.91 0.24
N CYS A 513 3.15 5.70 1.18
CA CYS A 513 2.98 6.55 2.37
C CYS A 513 2.97 5.67 3.62
N GLU A 514 3.61 6.14 4.69
CA GLU A 514 3.66 5.43 5.97
C GLU A 514 3.74 6.41 7.15
N ASP A 515 3.29 5.94 8.31
CA ASP A 515 3.32 6.65 9.60
C ASP A 515 2.68 8.06 9.59
N PRO A 516 1.43 8.23 9.10
CA PRO A 516 0.45 7.19 8.75
C PRO A 516 0.41 6.81 7.26
N ASN A 517 -0.10 5.61 6.95
CA ASN A 517 -0.37 5.21 5.58
C ASN A 517 -1.74 5.73 5.08
N ALA A 518 -1.75 6.93 4.52
CA ALA A 518 -2.95 7.54 3.92
C ALA A 518 -3.47 6.79 2.68
N MET A 519 -2.65 5.95 2.03
CA MET A 519 -3.08 5.14 0.87
C MET A 519 -4.10 4.06 1.26
N GLN A 520 -4.33 3.81 2.55
CA GLN A 520 -5.32 2.82 3.01
C GLN A 520 -6.70 3.43 3.26
N LEU A 521 -6.85 4.76 3.17
CA LEU A 521 -8.13 5.42 3.41
C LEU A 521 -9.18 4.96 2.39
N ALA A 522 -10.27 4.35 2.87
CA ALA A 522 -11.35 3.83 2.03
C ALA A 522 -12.38 4.93 1.70
N LYS A 523 -12.82 5.01 0.43
CA LYS A 523 -13.84 6.02 0.00
C LYS A 523 -15.26 5.58 0.35
N ARG A 524 -15.44 4.30 0.70
CA ARG A 524 -16.73 3.66 0.98
C ARG A 524 -16.57 2.63 2.09
N GLY A 525 -17.67 2.29 2.76
CA GLY A 525 -17.71 1.31 3.85
C GLY A 525 -17.55 1.91 5.24
N GLU A 526 -17.38 1.06 6.25
CA GLU A 526 -17.46 1.46 7.67
C GLU A 526 -16.33 2.38 8.14
N SER A 527 -15.18 2.39 7.44
CA SER A 527 -14.04 3.23 7.78
C SER A 527 -14.00 4.57 7.03
N THR A 528 -15.06 4.91 6.28
CA THR A 528 -15.11 6.14 5.47
C THR A 528 -14.89 7.40 6.33
N TYR A 529 -15.44 7.41 7.54
CA TYR A 529 -15.29 8.51 8.51
C TYR A 529 -13.83 8.84 8.87
N VAL A 530 -12.88 7.92 8.65
CA VAL A 530 -11.46 8.16 8.94
C VAL A 530 -10.91 9.28 8.04
N ARG A 531 -11.43 9.41 6.81
CA ARG A 531 -11.12 10.56 5.95
C ARG A 531 -11.56 11.88 6.60
N GLY A 532 -12.62 11.88 7.42
CA GLY A 532 -13.14 13.04 8.12
C GLY A 532 -12.20 13.61 9.18
N PHE A 533 -11.16 12.87 9.57
CA PHE A 533 -10.14 13.39 10.48
C PHE A 533 -9.22 14.41 9.84
N PHE A 534 -9.10 14.44 8.51
CA PHE A 534 -8.18 15.34 7.80
C PHE A 534 -8.86 16.66 7.43
N GLU A 535 -8.22 17.77 7.76
CA GLU A 535 -8.74 19.13 7.61
C GLU A 535 -7.77 20.01 6.79
N GLY A 536 -8.28 21.15 6.28
CA GLY A 536 -7.44 22.18 5.68
C GLY A 536 -6.43 22.78 6.67
N ASP A 537 -5.33 23.34 6.17
CA ASP A 537 -4.18 23.76 7.00
C ASP A 537 -4.50 24.87 8.00
N THR A 538 -5.45 25.76 7.66
CA THR A 538 -5.90 26.88 8.51
C THR A 538 -7.42 27.02 8.50
N ALA A 539 -7.95 27.93 9.31
CA ALA A 539 -9.38 28.27 9.33
C ALA A 539 -9.91 28.72 7.95
N ASP A 540 -9.06 29.34 7.13
CA ASP A 540 -9.45 29.85 5.80
C ASP A 540 -9.24 28.84 4.67
N HIS A 541 -8.78 27.62 4.97
CA HIS A 541 -8.54 26.58 3.96
C HIS A 541 -9.68 25.56 3.88
N LEU A 542 -9.93 25.04 2.68
CA LEU A 542 -10.75 23.87 2.41
C LEU A 542 -9.84 22.74 1.89
N VAL A 543 -10.33 21.50 2.00
CA VAL A 543 -9.70 20.35 1.37
C VAL A 543 -10.26 20.23 -0.04
N LEU A 544 -9.40 20.32 -1.05
CA LEU A 544 -9.70 20.08 -2.46
C LEU A 544 -9.03 18.77 -2.88
N SER A 545 -9.79 17.75 -3.24
CA SER A 545 -9.25 16.56 -3.88
C SER A 545 -9.59 16.51 -5.36
N ARG A 546 -8.75 15.82 -6.13
CA ARG A 546 -9.02 15.56 -7.54
C ARG A 546 -8.53 14.17 -7.90
N ASP A 547 -9.40 13.39 -8.55
CA ASP A 547 -9.20 11.95 -8.81
C ASP A 547 -9.32 11.66 -10.31
N TRP A 548 -8.39 10.90 -10.90
CA TRP A 548 -8.48 10.53 -12.32
C TRP A 548 -9.61 9.53 -12.57
N SER A 549 -10.44 9.81 -13.56
CA SER A 549 -11.55 8.92 -13.93
C SER A 549 -11.06 7.70 -14.71
N ALA A 550 -11.24 6.51 -14.13
CA ALA A 550 -10.96 5.21 -14.75
C ALA A 550 -9.54 5.08 -15.35
N VAL A 551 -8.55 5.74 -14.74
CA VAL A 551 -7.24 5.99 -15.34
C VAL A 551 -6.53 4.73 -15.86
N GLU A 552 -6.64 3.61 -15.15
CA GLU A 552 -6.02 2.35 -15.57
C GLU A 552 -6.62 1.80 -16.87
N LEU A 553 -7.93 1.98 -17.09
CA LEU A 553 -8.60 1.58 -18.33
C LEU A 553 -8.30 2.55 -19.47
N VAL A 554 -8.20 3.85 -19.18
CA VAL A 554 -7.78 4.86 -20.17
C VAL A 554 -6.36 4.57 -20.66
N ILE A 555 -5.45 4.21 -19.75
CA ILE A 555 -4.08 3.79 -20.06
C ILE A 555 -4.08 2.52 -20.92
N ILE A 556 -4.89 1.52 -20.58
CA ILE A 556 -5.01 0.31 -21.41
C ILE A 556 -5.50 0.69 -22.81
N GLY A 557 -6.49 1.58 -22.92
CA GLY A 557 -6.97 2.09 -24.20
C GLY A 557 -5.88 2.78 -25.03
N GLU A 558 -5.09 3.65 -24.39
CA GLU A 558 -3.97 4.34 -25.03
C GLU A 558 -2.84 3.39 -25.43
N LEU A 559 -2.50 2.40 -24.61
CA LEU A 559 -1.38 1.50 -24.91
C LEU A 559 -1.75 0.38 -25.88
N SER A 560 -3.00 -0.08 -25.85
CA SER A 560 -3.49 -1.12 -26.77
C SER A 560 -4.00 -0.57 -28.09
N GLN A 561 -4.51 0.66 -28.12
CA GLN A 561 -5.25 1.24 -29.25
C GLN A 561 -6.44 0.38 -29.67
N ASP A 562 -7.05 -0.36 -28.75
CA ASP A 562 -8.23 -1.17 -29.02
C ASP A 562 -9.42 -0.25 -29.40
N PRO A 563 -10.09 -0.47 -30.55
CA PRO A 563 -11.13 0.43 -31.03
C PRO A 563 -12.26 0.67 -30.02
N THR A 564 -12.64 -0.34 -29.24
CA THR A 564 -13.72 -0.23 -28.25
C THR A 564 -13.28 0.65 -27.07
N PHE A 565 -12.01 0.55 -26.68
CA PHE A 565 -11.44 1.45 -25.66
C PHE A 565 -11.29 2.87 -26.20
N ILE A 566 -10.82 3.05 -27.43
CA ILE A 566 -10.67 4.37 -28.04
C ILE A 566 -12.04 5.06 -28.15
N GLU A 567 -13.07 4.38 -28.65
CA GLU A 567 -14.44 4.92 -28.70
C GLU A 567 -14.94 5.36 -27.32
N ALA A 568 -14.64 4.59 -26.27
CA ALA A 568 -15.03 4.92 -24.92
C ALA A 568 -14.28 6.14 -24.36
N TYR A 569 -12.97 6.25 -24.61
CA TYR A 569 -12.09 7.17 -23.88
C TYR A 569 -11.52 8.34 -24.70
N CYS A 570 -11.77 8.44 -26.02
CA CYS A 570 -11.30 9.57 -26.85
C CYS A 570 -12.09 10.88 -26.66
N GLN A 571 -13.12 10.86 -25.82
CA GLN A 571 -14.05 11.96 -25.60
C GLN A 571 -14.40 12.12 -24.12
N ILE A 572 -14.74 13.34 -23.70
CA ILE A 572 -15.17 13.66 -22.34
C ILE A 572 -16.63 14.17 -22.39
N PRO A 573 -17.56 13.65 -21.56
CA PRO A 573 -17.37 12.60 -20.55
C PRO A 573 -17.27 11.20 -21.17
N HIS A 574 -16.36 10.34 -20.69
CA HIS A 574 -16.13 8.97 -21.22
C HIS A 574 -17.42 8.16 -21.45
N GLN A 575 -17.46 7.35 -22.52
CA GLN A 575 -18.59 6.44 -22.76
C GLN A 575 -18.47 5.18 -21.89
N ASP A 576 -19.60 4.49 -21.73
CA ASP A 576 -19.71 3.32 -20.87
C ASP A 576 -19.12 2.05 -21.50
N LEU A 577 -17.87 1.75 -21.18
CA LEU A 577 -17.22 0.48 -21.56
C LEU A 577 -17.80 -0.74 -20.81
N HIS A 578 -18.37 -0.55 -19.61
CA HIS A 578 -18.73 -1.65 -18.71
C HIS A 578 -19.99 -2.39 -19.16
N LEU A 579 -20.91 -1.71 -19.85
CA LEU A 579 -22.11 -2.32 -20.41
C LEU A 579 -21.76 -3.48 -21.33
N GLY A 580 -20.93 -3.24 -22.35
CA GLY A 580 -20.55 -4.26 -23.31
C GLY A 580 -19.76 -5.41 -22.69
N SER A 581 -18.91 -5.13 -21.71
CA SER A 581 -18.22 -6.17 -20.94
C SER A 581 -19.18 -7.03 -20.12
N ALA A 582 -20.21 -6.43 -19.51
CA ALA A 582 -21.22 -7.18 -18.77
C ALA A 582 -21.97 -8.13 -19.69
N THR A 583 -22.41 -7.63 -20.85
CA THR A 583 -23.10 -8.44 -21.85
C THR A 583 -22.23 -9.61 -22.33
N ALA A 584 -20.97 -9.36 -22.70
CA ALA A 584 -20.06 -10.41 -23.18
C ALA A 584 -19.86 -11.53 -22.15
N VAL A 585 -19.69 -11.16 -20.88
CA VAL A 585 -19.47 -12.12 -19.78
C VAL A 585 -20.76 -12.86 -19.42
N LEU A 586 -21.89 -12.15 -19.34
CA LEU A 586 -23.18 -12.73 -18.98
C LEU A 586 -23.74 -13.65 -20.06
N ALA A 587 -23.38 -13.45 -21.31
CA ALA A 587 -23.81 -14.33 -22.40
C ALA A 587 -23.34 -15.78 -22.24
N ALA A 588 -22.35 -16.06 -21.37
CA ALA A 588 -22.00 -17.43 -20.96
C ALA A 588 -23.05 -18.11 -20.08
N ASP A 589 -23.90 -17.35 -19.39
CA ASP A 589 -25.08 -17.83 -18.66
C ASP A 589 -26.39 -17.60 -19.41
N CYS A 590 -26.48 -16.48 -20.12
CA CYS A 590 -27.65 -15.94 -20.79
C CYS A 590 -27.42 -15.89 -22.30
N GLU A 591 -27.28 -17.06 -22.94
CA GLU A 591 -26.98 -17.18 -24.37
C GLU A 591 -27.94 -16.31 -25.21
N GLY A 592 -27.42 -15.51 -26.15
CA GLY A 592 -28.22 -14.57 -26.96
C GLY A 592 -28.36 -13.16 -26.38
N LEU A 593 -27.98 -12.93 -25.11
CA LEU A 593 -27.98 -11.60 -24.51
C LEU A 593 -26.98 -10.68 -25.25
N ASN A 594 -27.48 -9.57 -25.79
CA ASN A 594 -26.67 -8.56 -26.47
C ASN A 594 -26.83 -7.17 -25.80
N GLU A 595 -26.01 -6.20 -26.21
CA GLU A 595 -25.98 -4.87 -25.59
C GLU A 595 -27.30 -4.13 -25.73
N GLY A 596 -28.01 -4.30 -26.85
CA GLY A 596 -29.31 -3.68 -27.08
C GLY A 596 -30.36 -4.19 -26.09
N ILE A 597 -30.44 -5.51 -25.91
CA ILE A 597 -31.33 -6.16 -24.94
C ILE A 597 -30.96 -5.73 -23.51
N PHE A 598 -29.67 -5.79 -23.16
CA PHE A 598 -29.22 -5.44 -21.82
C PHE A 598 -29.44 -3.96 -21.49
N LYS A 599 -29.21 -3.05 -22.44
CA LYS A 599 -29.48 -1.61 -22.29
C LYS A 599 -30.97 -1.32 -22.18
N ALA A 600 -31.83 -2.09 -22.88
CA ALA A 600 -33.26 -1.93 -22.84
C ALA A 600 -33.85 -2.14 -21.43
N LEU A 601 -33.20 -2.91 -20.55
CA LEU A 601 -33.63 -3.08 -19.14
C LEU A 601 -33.95 -1.75 -18.42
N ARG A 602 -33.23 -0.67 -18.74
CA ARG A 602 -33.44 0.65 -18.13
C ARG A 602 -34.78 1.30 -18.52
N GLN A 603 -35.47 0.78 -19.52
CA GLN A 603 -36.71 1.32 -20.06
C GLN A 603 -37.95 0.59 -19.52
N TYR A 604 -37.78 -0.41 -18.65
CA TYR A 604 -38.87 -1.24 -18.13
C TYR A 604 -38.87 -1.21 -16.61
N ASP A 605 -40.07 -1.13 -16.03
CA ASP A 605 -40.26 -1.23 -14.59
C ASP A 605 -40.54 -2.67 -14.12
N LYS A 606 -41.11 -3.49 -15.02
CA LYS A 606 -41.56 -4.86 -14.75
C LYS A 606 -40.80 -5.87 -15.59
N VAL A 607 -40.44 -6.99 -14.96
CA VAL A 607 -39.69 -8.08 -15.60
C VAL A 607 -40.54 -8.75 -16.69
N GLU A 608 -41.83 -8.95 -16.42
CA GLU A 608 -42.77 -9.61 -17.33
C GLU A 608 -42.87 -8.87 -18.67
N THR A 609 -43.04 -7.54 -18.62
CA THR A 609 -43.13 -6.69 -19.82
C THR A 609 -41.82 -6.67 -20.63
N PHE A 610 -40.68 -6.78 -19.95
CA PHE A 610 -39.39 -6.92 -20.64
C PHE A 610 -39.29 -8.28 -21.34
N LEU A 611 -39.68 -9.36 -20.66
CA LEU A 611 -39.62 -10.72 -21.19
C LEU A 611 -40.63 -10.99 -22.31
N GLU A 612 -41.79 -10.33 -22.30
CA GLU A 612 -42.75 -10.38 -23.43
C GLU A 612 -42.09 -9.92 -24.74
N ARG A 613 -41.21 -8.92 -24.68
CA ARG A 613 -40.54 -8.37 -25.86
C ARG A 613 -39.24 -9.09 -26.21
N TYR A 614 -38.44 -9.44 -25.21
CA TYR A 614 -37.06 -9.92 -25.42
C TYR A 614 -36.81 -11.35 -24.96
N GLY A 615 -37.74 -11.98 -24.24
CA GLY A 615 -37.55 -13.31 -23.62
C GLY A 615 -37.44 -14.47 -24.62
N SER A 616 -37.76 -14.28 -25.90
CA SER A 616 -37.44 -15.27 -26.93
C SER A 616 -36.03 -15.11 -27.51
N SER A 617 -35.33 -14.01 -27.18
CA SER A 617 -34.06 -13.62 -27.81
C SER A 617 -32.82 -14.05 -27.03
N PHE A 618 -32.97 -14.50 -25.79
CA PHE A 618 -31.88 -15.00 -24.97
C PHE A 618 -32.36 -16.07 -24.00
N ALA A 619 -31.45 -16.92 -23.49
CA ALA A 619 -31.77 -17.99 -22.55
C ALA A 619 -31.55 -17.57 -21.09
N ASN A 620 -32.05 -18.38 -20.15
CA ASN A 620 -31.78 -18.27 -18.71
C ASN A 620 -32.10 -16.89 -18.10
N HIS A 621 -33.33 -16.44 -18.30
CA HIS A 621 -33.80 -15.12 -17.83
C HIS A 621 -33.60 -14.92 -16.33
N ASP A 622 -33.81 -15.97 -15.53
CA ASP A 622 -33.73 -15.92 -14.08
C ASP A 622 -32.36 -15.43 -13.60
N ARG A 623 -31.28 -15.78 -14.32
CA ARG A 623 -29.94 -15.29 -14.01
C ARG A 623 -29.84 -13.77 -14.10
N LEU A 624 -30.47 -13.16 -15.10
CA LEU A 624 -30.42 -11.72 -15.30
C LEU A 624 -31.19 -10.97 -14.19
N PHE A 625 -32.27 -11.56 -13.68
CA PHE A 625 -33.15 -10.95 -12.68
C PHE A 625 -32.95 -11.47 -11.25
N THR A 626 -31.85 -12.17 -10.98
CA THR A 626 -31.50 -12.67 -9.64
C THR A 626 -30.07 -12.27 -9.29
N ASN A 627 -29.86 -11.60 -8.16
CA ASN A 627 -28.51 -11.24 -7.73
C ASN A 627 -27.71 -12.46 -7.25
N LEU A 628 -26.43 -12.27 -6.90
CA LEU A 628 -25.56 -13.38 -6.45
C LEU A 628 -25.97 -13.99 -5.09
N LYS A 629 -26.91 -13.36 -4.38
CA LYS A 629 -27.48 -13.85 -3.12
C LYS A 629 -28.83 -14.56 -3.30
N GLY A 630 -29.29 -14.73 -4.54
CA GLY A 630 -30.60 -15.33 -4.83
C GLY A 630 -31.78 -14.35 -4.70
N GLU A 631 -31.53 -13.05 -4.52
CA GLU A 631 -32.61 -12.06 -4.35
C GLU A 631 -33.07 -11.52 -5.72
N PRO A 632 -34.39 -11.35 -5.93
CA PRO A 632 -34.93 -10.87 -7.20
C PRO A 632 -34.59 -9.40 -7.45
N LEU A 633 -34.36 -9.06 -8.72
CA LEU A 633 -34.04 -7.72 -9.21
C LEU A 633 -35.08 -7.29 -10.24
N GLY A 634 -35.62 -6.07 -10.09
CA GLY A 634 -36.33 -5.42 -11.19
C GLY A 634 -35.38 -4.97 -12.32
N PRO A 635 -35.87 -4.60 -13.51
CA PRO A 635 -35.02 -4.42 -14.69
C PRO A 635 -33.92 -3.35 -14.56
N ASP A 636 -34.22 -2.13 -14.11
CA ASP A 636 -33.18 -1.09 -13.92
C ASP A 636 -32.16 -1.49 -12.83
N LYS A 637 -32.61 -2.17 -11.77
CA LYS A 637 -31.71 -2.70 -10.73
C LYS A 637 -30.82 -3.82 -11.27
N ALA A 638 -31.37 -4.72 -12.10
CA ALA A 638 -30.62 -5.77 -12.78
C ALA A 638 -29.54 -5.18 -13.68
N TYR A 639 -29.87 -4.16 -14.48
CA TYR A 639 -28.91 -3.43 -15.29
C TYR A 639 -27.76 -2.86 -14.44
N LYS A 640 -28.07 -2.05 -13.41
CA LYS A 640 -27.06 -1.42 -12.54
C LYS A 640 -26.18 -2.44 -11.82
N TYR A 641 -26.81 -3.49 -11.30
CA TYR A 641 -26.14 -4.58 -10.58
C TYR A 641 -25.16 -5.30 -11.51
N TRP A 642 -25.62 -5.84 -12.63
CA TRP A 642 -24.79 -6.66 -13.52
C TRP A 642 -23.76 -5.87 -14.31
N ARG A 643 -24.06 -4.62 -14.66
CA ARG A 643 -23.07 -3.69 -15.21
C ARG A 643 -21.87 -3.52 -14.26
N THR A 644 -22.11 -3.55 -12.96
CA THR A 644 -21.05 -3.48 -11.94
C THR A 644 -20.41 -4.85 -11.71
N GLU A 645 -21.23 -5.85 -11.40
CA GLU A 645 -20.78 -7.15 -10.92
C GLU A 645 -20.09 -8.01 -11.98
N ALA A 646 -20.61 -8.00 -13.20
CA ALA A 646 -20.01 -8.68 -14.35
C ALA A 646 -19.14 -7.71 -15.16
N GLY A 647 -19.65 -6.54 -15.54
CA GLY A 647 -18.95 -5.61 -16.45
C GLY A 647 -17.74 -4.92 -15.83
N LYS A 648 -17.98 -4.03 -14.88
CA LYS A 648 -16.94 -3.23 -14.21
C LYS A 648 -15.88 -4.13 -13.58
N ASN A 649 -16.28 -5.13 -12.81
CA ASN A 649 -15.33 -6.03 -12.16
C ASN A 649 -14.50 -6.82 -13.17
N SER A 650 -15.05 -7.24 -14.32
CA SER A 650 -14.23 -7.89 -15.35
C SER A 650 -13.18 -6.94 -15.91
N ASN A 651 -13.56 -5.69 -16.22
CA ASN A 651 -12.63 -4.69 -16.74
C ASN A 651 -11.47 -4.41 -15.78
N PHE A 652 -11.70 -4.36 -14.47
CA PHE A 652 -10.63 -4.08 -13.50
C PHE A 652 -9.85 -5.33 -13.05
N ASN A 653 -10.32 -6.55 -13.31
CA ASN A 653 -9.62 -7.78 -12.89
C ASN A 653 -8.89 -8.49 -14.04
N TYR A 654 -9.48 -8.53 -15.24
CA TYR A 654 -8.99 -9.35 -16.34
C TYR A 654 -7.58 -8.98 -16.79
N TRP A 655 -7.31 -7.67 -17.00
CA TRP A 655 -6.07 -7.21 -17.62
C TRP A 655 -4.81 -7.55 -16.83
N PHE A 656 -4.94 -7.76 -15.52
CA PHE A 656 -3.82 -8.11 -14.63
C PHE A 656 -3.64 -9.62 -14.41
N SER A 657 -4.64 -10.44 -14.77
CA SER A 657 -4.64 -11.88 -14.54
C SER A 657 -4.67 -12.73 -15.82
N GLY A 658 -5.19 -12.17 -16.90
CA GLY A 658 -5.55 -12.85 -18.15
C GLY A 658 -6.69 -13.86 -18.01
N TRP A 659 -7.42 -13.85 -16.89
CA TRP A 659 -8.40 -14.89 -16.54
C TRP A 659 -9.48 -14.41 -15.57
N LEU A 660 -10.76 -14.67 -15.88
CA LEU A 660 -11.90 -14.24 -15.06
C LEU A 660 -12.21 -15.17 -13.86
N ALA A 661 -11.18 -15.72 -13.19
CA ALA A 661 -11.37 -16.63 -12.04
C ALA A 661 -12.26 -16.05 -10.94
N THR A 662 -12.01 -14.81 -10.54
CA THR A 662 -12.78 -14.16 -9.46
C THR A 662 -14.24 -13.98 -9.84
N ILE A 663 -14.53 -13.68 -11.10
CA ILE A 663 -15.90 -13.60 -11.59
C ILE A 663 -16.50 -14.99 -11.63
N GLY A 664 -15.84 -15.97 -12.23
CA GLY A 664 -16.33 -17.36 -12.30
C GLY A 664 -16.64 -17.95 -10.91
N GLU A 665 -15.77 -17.75 -9.93
CA GLU A 665 -16.00 -18.19 -8.54
C GLU A 665 -17.24 -17.53 -7.94
N ARG A 666 -17.38 -16.21 -8.08
CA ARG A 666 -18.56 -15.48 -7.59
C ARG A 666 -19.84 -15.88 -8.32
N MET A 667 -19.73 -16.23 -9.60
CA MET A 667 -20.84 -16.69 -10.41
C MET A 667 -21.20 -18.16 -10.18
N GLY A 668 -20.37 -18.92 -9.44
CA GLY A 668 -20.56 -20.35 -9.23
C GLY A 668 -20.28 -21.19 -10.49
N TRP A 669 -19.46 -20.68 -11.41
CA TRP A 669 -19.17 -21.34 -12.68
C TRP A 669 -18.16 -22.48 -12.56
N SER A 670 -18.29 -23.47 -13.43
CA SER A 670 -17.24 -24.47 -13.66
C SER A 670 -16.01 -23.82 -14.32
N GLN A 671 -14.89 -24.56 -14.39
CA GLN A 671 -13.71 -24.06 -15.11
C GLN A 671 -13.99 -23.86 -16.61
N GLU A 672 -14.78 -24.75 -17.21
CA GLU A 672 -15.16 -24.69 -18.62
C GLU A 672 -16.05 -23.47 -18.89
N LYS A 673 -17.03 -23.20 -18.04
CA LYS A 673 -17.87 -22.00 -18.20
C LYS A 673 -17.07 -20.71 -17.95
N THR A 674 -16.17 -20.70 -16.97
CA THR A 674 -15.25 -19.57 -16.75
C THR A 674 -14.34 -19.35 -17.96
N LYS A 675 -13.94 -20.44 -18.64
CA LYS A 675 -13.16 -20.39 -19.89
C LYS A 675 -13.96 -19.72 -20.99
N LEU A 676 -15.19 -20.18 -21.23
CA LEU A 676 -16.08 -19.60 -22.23
C LEU A 676 -16.28 -18.10 -22.00
N ALA A 677 -16.66 -17.69 -20.79
CA ALA A 677 -16.84 -16.27 -20.48
C ALA A 677 -15.56 -15.45 -20.66
N THR A 678 -14.40 -16.03 -20.37
CA THR A 678 -13.10 -15.38 -20.59
C THR A 678 -12.81 -15.21 -22.08
N GLU A 679 -13.12 -16.21 -22.90
CA GLU A 679 -12.95 -16.14 -24.37
C GLU A 679 -13.89 -15.09 -24.97
N MET A 680 -15.16 -15.05 -24.57
CA MET A 680 -16.11 -14.02 -25.01
C MET A 680 -15.65 -12.59 -24.64
N TYR A 681 -15.05 -12.42 -23.46
CA TYR A 681 -14.46 -11.14 -23.05
C TYR A 681 -13.24 -10.77 -23.91
N ARG A 682 -12.38 -11.75 -24.24
CA ARG A 682 -11.20 -11.54 -25.10
C ARG A 682 -11.60 -11.17 -26.51
N ASP A 683 -12.59 -11.84 -27.09
CA ASP A 683 -13.04 -11.60 -28.46
C ASP A 683 -13.52 -10.17 -28.64
N ARG A 684 -14.21 -9.63 -27.63
CA ARG A 684 -14.62 -8.21 -27.60
C ARG A 684 -13.43 -7.25 -27.66
N PHE A 685 -12.36 -7.55 -26.92
CA PHE A 685 -11.19 -6.68 -26.77
C PHE A 685 -9.93 -7.33 -27.35
N SER A 686 -10.07 -7.88 -28.57
CA SER A 686 -9.04 -8.73 -29.17
C SER A 686 -7.72 -7.98 -29.41
N VAL A 687 -7.77 -6.69 -29.74
CA VAL A 687 -6.57 -5.85 -29.91
C VAL A 687 -5.89 -5.60 -28.57
N ALA A 688 -6.66 -5.28 -27.52
CA ALA A 688 -6.11 -5.14 -26.17
C ALA A 688 -5.57 -6.47 -25.60
N GLU A 689 -6.19 -7.60 -25.91
CA GLU A 689 -5.66 -8.91 -25.54
C GLU A 689 -4.35 -9.22 -26.26
N ALA A 690 -4.25 -8.94 -27.57
CA ALA A 690 -3.01 -9.09 -28.33
C ALA A 690 -1.88 -8.23 -27.75
N TRP A 691 -2.18 -6.98 -27.37
CA TRP A 691 -1.24 -6.11 -26.66
C TRP A 691 -0.76 -6.74 -25.34
N ARG A 692 -1.69 -7.23 -24.51
CA ARG A 692 -1.38 -7.86 -23.21
C ARG A 692 -0.49 -9.09 -23.38
N VAL A 693 -0.83 -9.97 -24.32
CA VAL A 693 -0.05 -11.17 -24.63
C VAL A 693 1.32 -10.80 -25.21
N GLY A 694 1.40 -9.75 -26.04
CA GLY A 694 2.66 -9.21 -26.55
C GLY A 694 3.63 -8.79 -25.44
N ILE A 695 3.14 -8.15 -24.37
CA ILE A 695 3.98 -7.84 -23.19
C ILE A 695 4.48 -9.12 -22.54
N VAL A 696 3.62 -10.13 -22.38
CA VAL A 696 3.99 -11.43 -21.79
C VAL A 696 5.07 -12.13 -22.63
N GLU A 697 4.93 -12.12 -23.96
CA GLU A 697 5.94 -12.67 -24.87
C GLU A 697 7.26 -11.91 -24.79
N GLN A 698 7.21 -10.57 -24.75
CA GLN A 698 8.40 -9.74 -24.64
C GLN A 698 9.18 -10.05 -23.36
N VAL A 699 8.51 -10.08 -22.20
CA VAL A 699 9.18 -10.36 -20.92
C VAL A 699 9.63 -11.81 -20.83
N ALA A 700 8.93 -12.76 -21.45
CA ALA A 700 9.36 -14.16 -21.50
C ALA A 700 10.64 -14.34 -22.33
N ARG A 701 10.83 -13.53 -23.37
CA ARG A 701 12.06 -13.53 -24.21
C ARG A 701 13.21 -12.79 -23.53
N ASN A 702 12.96 -11.58 -23.03
CA ASN A 702 14.02 -10.65 -22.65
C ASN A 702 14.23 -10.53 -21.12
N GLY A 703 13.30 -11.05 -20.32
CA GLY A 703 13.30 -10.87 -18.87
C GLY A 703 13.00 -9.43 -18.43
N VAL A 704 12.64 -8.53 -19.35
CA VAL A 704 12.43 -7.10 -19.05
C VAL A 704 11.25 -6.53 -19.85
N VAL A 705 10.52 -5.60 -19.22
CA VAL A 705 9.54 -4.72 -19.87
C VAL A 705 9.90 -3.26 -19.59
N HIS A 706 9.72 -2.38 -20.58
CA HIS A 706 9.96 -0.95 -20.46
C HIS A 706 8.68 -0.20 -20.12
N LEU A 707 8.80 0.84 -19.31
CA LEU A 707 7.71 1.72 -18.91
C LEU A 707 7.72 2.99 -19.78
N PRO A 708 6.58 3.69 -19.94
CA PRO A 708 6.51 4.85 -20.84
C PRO A 708 7.39 6.03 -20.45
N ASP A 709 7.81 6.13 -19.19
CA ASP A 709 8.77 7.13 -18.73
C ASP A 709 10.22 6.67 -18.83
N GLY A 710 10.52 5.64 -19.61
CA GLY A 710 11.88 5.15 -19.79
C GLY A 710 12.41 4.33 -18.61
N HIS A 711 11.66 4.11 -17.52
CA HIS A 711 12.03 3.08 -16.55
C HIS A 711 11.89 1.67 -17.14
N ARG A 712 12.41 0.68 -16.42
CA ARG A 712 12.26 -0.74 -16.76
C ARG A 712 11.84 -1.57 -15.56
N ARG A 713 11.26 -2.74 -15.84
CA ARG A 713 10.92 -3.78 -14.87
C ARG A 713 11.52 -5.10 -15.33
N VAL A 714 12.53 -5.58 -14.60
CA VAL A 714 13.12 -6.89 -14.81
C VAL A 714 12.33 -7.96 -14.05
N ARG A 715 12.06 -9.08 -14.72
CA ARG A 715 11.39 -10.28 -14.22
C ARG A 715 12.05 -11.51 -14.87
N TRP A 716 13.21 -11.90 -14.36
CA TRP A 716 13.87 -13.11 -14.84
C TRP A 716 12.97 -14.34 -14.75
N GLU A 717 12.11 -14.41 -13.74
CA GLU A 717 11.22 -15.55 -13.55
C GLU A 717 10.21 -15.76 -14.67
N ALA A 718 10.02 -14.76 -15.54
CA ALA A 718 9.21 -14.90 -16.74
C ALA A 718 9.89 -15.74 -17.83
N THR A 719 11.22 -15.90 -17.80
CA THR A 719 12.00 -16.46 -18.91
C THR A 719 12.19 -17.97 -18.82
N ASN A 720 12.47 -18.59 -19.97
CA ASN A 720 12.86 -20.00 -20.03
C ASN A 720 14.25 -20.25 -19.43
N GLU A 721 15.16 -19.29 -19.54
CA GLU A 721 16.49 -19.35 -18.93
C GLU A 721 16.39 -19.50 -17.41
N TRP A 722 15.52 -18.72 -16.77
CA TRP A 722 15.24 -18.85 -15.35
C TRP A 722 14.60 -20.19 -15.01
N MET A 723 13.63 -20.66 -15.81
CA MET A 723 13.00 -21.96 -15.60
C MET A 723 14.04 -23.09 -15.61
N LEU A 724 15.01 -23.06 -16.52
CA LEU A 724 16.10 -24.02 -16.58
C LEU A 724 17.01 -23.91 -15.34
N ALA A 725 17.43 -22.70 -14.97
CA ALA A 725 18.27 -22.48 -13.80
C ALA A 725 17.58 -22.90 -12.49
N PHE A 726 16.27 -22.65 -12.39
CA PHE A 726 15.45 -23.04 -11.25
C PHE A 726 15.39 -24.57 -11.11
N LYS A 727 15.11 -25.28 -12.21
CA LYS A 727 15.09 -26.75 -12.23
C LYS A 727 16.45 -27.34 -11.85
N GLN A 728 17.52 -26.87 -12.48
CA GLN A 728 18.89 -27.31 -12.16
C GLN A 728 19.24 -27.11 -10.68
N LYS A 729 18.72 -26.02 -10.08
CA LYS A 729 18.97 -25.72 -8.67
C LYS A 729 18.17 -26.59 -7.72
N PHE A 730 16.89 -26.82 -8.01
CA PHE A 730 15.93 -27.38 -7.04
C PHE A 730 15.49 -28.81 -7.32
N ASP A 731 15.70 -29.36 -8.51
CA ASP A 731 15.40 -30.76 -8.79
C ASP A 731 16.31 -31.70 -7.97
N MET A 732 15.79 -32.90 -7.68
CA MET A 732 16.55 -34.01 -7.10
C MET A 732 16.72 -35.12 -8.13
N GLY A 733 17.95 -35.32 -8.59
CA GLY A 733 18.33 -36.46 -9.46
C GLY A 733 17.41 -36.67 -10.67
N THR A 734 17.52 -37.85 -11.29
CA THR A 734 16.64 -38.29 -12.39
C THR A 734 15.99 -39.64 -12.12
N GLY A 735 16.18 -40.20 -10.92
CA GLY A 735 15.60 -41.48 -10.51
C GLY A 735 14.07 -41.40 -10.35
N PRO A 736 13.35 -42.52 -10.57
CA PRO A 736 11.88 -42.57 -10.45
C PRO A 736 11.38 -42.16 -9.06
N GLU A 737 12.17 -42.37 -8.01
CA GLU A 737 11.87 -41.99 -6.63
C GLU A 737 11.72 -40.47 -6.42
N TYR A 738 12.28 -39.65 -7.33
CA TYR A 738 12.17 -38.19 -7.29
C TYR A 738 11.14 -37.62 -8.28
N ALA A 739 10.47 -38.46 -9.08
CA ALA A 739 9.58 -37.99 -10.14
C ALA A 739 8.44 -37.10 -9.61
N ALA A 740 7.79 -37.51 -8.51
CA ALA A 740 6.73 -36.73 -7.87
C ALA A 740 7.24 -35.40 -7.30
N TYR A 741 8.43 -35.42 -6.69
CA TYR A 741 9.07 -34.21 -6.16
C TYR A 741 9.45 -33.22 -7.27
N ASN A 742 10.14 -33.69 -8.32
CA ASN A 742 10.53 -32.83 -9.45
C ASN A 742 9.29 -32.27 -10.17
N ALA A 743 8.24 -33.07 -10.34
CA ALA A 743 6.96 -32.59 -10.89
C ALA A 743 6.34 -31.47 -10.04
N LEU A 744 6.38 -31.58 -8.70
CA LEU A 744 5.95 -30.54 -7.78
C LEU A 744 6.83 -29.28 -7.89
N VAL A 745 8.15 -29.43 -7.92
CA VAL A 745 9.10 -28.31 -8.09
C VAL A 745 8.83 -27.57 -9.39
N HIS A 746 8.59 -28.29 -10.48
CA HIS A 746 8.25 -27.69 -11.77
C HIS A 746 6.89 -27.00 -11.74
N TRP A 747 5.92 -27.55 -11.01
CA TRP A 747 4.63 -26.89 -10.78
C TRP A 747 4.80 -25.57 -10.01
N ILE A 748 5.63 -25.57 -8.95
CA ILE A 748 5.96 -24.36 -8.18
C ILE A 748 6.59 -23.31 -9.12
N ALA A 749 7.57 -23.72 -9.93
CA ALA A 749 8.23 -22.85 -10.90
C ALA A 749 7.22 -22.23 -11.88
N ARG A 750 6.29 -23.02 -12.42
CA ARG A 750 5.22 -22.52 -13.32
C ARG A 750 4.30 -21.50 -12.64
N LYS A 751 3.97 -21.69 -11.35
CA LYS A 751 3.17 -20.70 -10.59
C LYS A 751 3.93 -19.38 -10.41
N ILE A 752 5.22 -19.44 -10.11
CA ILE A 752 6.09 -18.26 -9.99
C ILE A 752 6.22 -17.55 -11.35
N GLN A 753 6.46 -18.30 -12.44
CA GLN A 753 6.59 -17.76 -13.79
C GLN A 753 5.29 -17.08 -14.27
N LYS A 754 4.13 -17.72 -14.08
CA LYS A 754 2.83 -17.10 -14.40
C LYS A 754 2.61 -15.80 -13.61
N ARG A 755 3.04 -15.76 -12.34
CA ARG A 755 2.98 -14.54 -11.54
C ARG A 755 3.89 -13.45 -12.11
N ALA A 756 5.08 -13.80 -12.59
CA ALA A 756 6.01 -12.87 -13.21
C ALA A 756 5.47 -12.27 -14.53
N HIS A 757 4.79 -13.08 -15.35
CA HIS A 757 4.08 -12.59 -16.55
C HIS A 757 3.03 -11.54 -16.20
N ASN A 758 2.18 -11.83 -15.20
CA ASN A 758 1.17 -10.89 -14.73
C ASN A 758 1.80 -9.61 -14.16
N GLN A 759 2.88 -9.74 -13.39
CA GLN A 759 3.60 -8.59 -12.83
C GLN A 759 4.22 -7.68 -13.91
N ALA A 760 4.60 -8.21 -15.07
CA ALA A 760 5.09 -7.40 -16.18
C ALA A 760 3.98 -6.52 -16.78
N VAL A 761 2.81 -7.10 -17.06
CA VAL A 761 1.64 -6.32 -17.53
C VAL A 761 1.23 -5.27 -16.50
N ASN A 762 1.14 -5.65 -15.23
CA ASN A 762 0.80 -4.73 -14.15
C ASN A 762 1.78 -3.56 -14.07
N ALA A 763 3.08 -3.83 -14.25
CA ALA A 763 4.11 -2.80 -14.18
C ALA A 763 3.93 -1.73 -15.27
N VAL A 764 3.53 -2.11 -16.48
CA VAL A 764 3.27 -1.15 -17.58
C VAL A 764 2.12 -0.21 -17.22
N VAL A 765 0.96 -0.76 -16.81
CA VAL A 765 -0.22 0.06 -16.47
C VAL A 765 0.02 0.89 -15.22
N GLN A 766 0.44 0.27 -14.12
CA GLN A 766 0.61 0.96 -12.84
C GLN A 766 1.81 1.90 -12.83
N GLY A 767 2.86 1.58 -13.60
CA GLY A 767 4.00 2.45 -13.84
C GLY A 767 3.58 3.72 -14.56
N THR A 768 2.73 3.61 -15.59
CA THR A 768 2.15 4.76 -16.28
C THR A 768 1.32 5.64 -15.33
N CYS A 769 0.51 5.03 -14.46
CA CYS A 769 -0.20 5.78 -13.40
C CYS A 769 0.78 6.54 -12.48
N ALA A 770 1.88 5.90 -12.09
CA ALA A 770 2.89 6.53 -11.25
C ALA A 770 3.60 7.69 -11.97
N THR A 771 3.91 7.54 -13.26
CA THR A 771 4.49 8.58 -14.11
C THR A 771 3.60 9.82 -14.17
N ILE A 772 2.31 9.66 -14.53
CA ILE A 772 1.41 10.81 -14.65
C ILE A 772 1.22 11.50 -13.29
N ALA A 773 1.14 10.75 -12.19
CA ALA A 773 0.97 11.31 -10.85
C ALA A 773 2.18 12.16 -10.43
N LYS A 774 3.40 11.66 -10.63
CA LYS A 774 4.63 12.40 -10.28
C LYS A 774 4.85 13.62 -11.17
N ARG A 775 4.67 13.47 -12.48
CA ARG A 775 4.79 14.61 -13.42
C ARG A 775 3.74 15.68 -13.15
N THR A 776 2.53 15.27 -12.79
CA THR A 776 1.48 16.21 -12.36
C THR A 776 1.91 16.95 -11.10
N ALA A 777 2.38 16.25 -10.06
CA ALA A 777 2.84 16.90 -8.83
C ALA A 777 3.94 17.94 -9.09
N ILE A 778 4.94 17.60 -9.92
CA ILE A 778 6.01 18.52 -10.33
C ILE A 778 5.44 19.73 -11.09
N ARG A 779 4.53 19.49 -12.03
CA ARG A 779 3.90 20.57 -12.82
C ARG A 779 3.07 21.48 -11.93
N VAL A 780 2.30 20.94 -10.99
CA VAL A 780 1.52 21.72 -10.03
C VAL A 780 2.43 22.62 -9.20
N MET A 781 3.54 22.08 -8.69
CA MET A 781 4.53 22.87 -7.94
C MET A 781 5.14 24.00 -8.79
N ALA A 782 5.44 23.73 -10.06
CA ALA A 782 5.92 24.75 -10.99
C ALA A 782 4.86 25.84 -11.25
N ARG A 783 3.61 25.45 -11.51
CA ARG A 783 2.49 26.37 -11.74
C ARG A 783 2.19 27.23 -10.52
N MET A 784 2.25 26.68 -9.31
CA MET A 784 2.14 27.46 -8.07
C MET A 784 3.19 28.56 -8.03
N LYS A 785 4.46 28.23 -8.33
CA LYS A 785 5.55 29.21 -8.37
C LYS A 785 5.31 30.30 -9.41
N GLU A 786 4.85 29.93 -10.62
CA GLU A 786 4.51 30.89 -11.69
C GLU A 786 3.37 31.83 -11.29
N MET A 787 2.41 31.34 -10.51
CA MET A 787 1.27 32.13 -9.99
C MET A 787 1.64 32.96 -8.76
N GLY A 788 2.88 32.88 -8.26
CA GLY A 788 3.30 33.52 -7.01
C GLY A 788 2.66 32.91 -5.76
N TRP A 789 2.19 31.67 -5.86
CA TRP A 789 1.56 30.95 -4.76
C TRP A 789 2.58 30.23 -3.89
N ASP A 790 2.32 30.22 -2.60
CA ASP A 790 3.02 29.41 -1.61
C ASP A 790 2.02 28.59 -0.79
N PHE A 791 2.51 27.91 0.26
CA PHE A 791 1.70 27.02 1.09
C PHE A 791 0.64 27.74 1.95
N ARG A 792 0.60 29.07 1.97
CA ARG A 792 -0.52 29.86 2.54
C ARG A 792 -1.73 29.90 1.62
N ILE A 793 -1.55 29.61 0.33
CA ILE A 793 -2.61 29.57 -0.67
C ILE A 793 -2.97 28.14 -1.01
N MET A 794 -1.99 27.30 -1.36
CA MET A 794 -2.25 25.92 -1.73
C MET A 794 -1.09 25.01 -1.34
N ARG A 795 -1.40 23.80 -0.90
CA ARG A 795 -0.41 22.79 -0.58
C ARG A 795 -0.93 21.40 -0.90
N LEU A 796 -0.09 20.56 -1.53
CA LEU A 796 -0.37 19.13 -1.64
C LEU A 796 -0.24 18.48 -0.24
N MET A 797 -1.35 17.99 0.30
CA MET A 797 -1.39 17.32 1.60
C MET A 797 -0.83 15.91 1.50
N VAL A 798 -1.42 15.11 0.59
CA VAL A 798 -1.07 13.70 0.43
C VAL A 798 -1.58 13.17 -0.92
N PRO A 799 -0.84 12.28 -1.60
CA PRO A 799 -1.37 11.48 -2.69
C PRO A 799 -2.05 10.21 -2.15
N ILE A 800 -3.17 9.80 -2.74
CA ILE A 800 -3.87 8.55 -2.43
C ILE A 800 -4.20 7.83 -3.73
N HIS A 801 -3.35 6.87 -4.12
CA HIS A 801 -3.45 6.16 -5.40
C HIS A 801 -3.43 7.11 -6.61
N ASP A 802 -4.59 7.38 -7.20
CA ASP A 802 -4.91 8.26 -8.33
C ASP A 802 -5.58 9.57 -7.90
N GLU A 803 -5.77 9.78 -6.61
CA GLU A 803 -6.32 10.99 -6.02
C GLU A 803 -5.19 11.87 -5.46
N LEU A 804 -5.18 13.16 -5.82
CA LEU A 804 -4.31 14.17 -5.23
C LEU A 804 -5.14 15.07 -4.30
N VAL A 805 -4.72 15.19 -3.04
CA VAL A 805 -5.45 15.92 -2.00
C VAL A 805 -4.68 17.17 -1.59
N PHE A 806 -5.32 18.32 -1.67
CA PHE A 806 -4.75 19.64 -1.41
C PHE A 806 -5.48 20.36 -0.29
N SER A 807 -4.74 21.16 0.46
CA SER A 807 -5.27 22.22 1.31
C SER A 807 -5.20 23.51 0.52
N VAL A 808 -6.34 24.18 0.32
CA VAL A 808 -6.46 25.37 -0.53
C VAL A 808 -7.21 26.46 0.22
N HIS A 809 -6.66 27.67 0.23
CA HIS A 809 -7.34 28.85 0.75
C HIS A 809 -8.66 29.08 0.00
N HIS A 810 -9.77 29.25 0.70
CA HIS A 810 -11.13 29.24 0.12
C HIS A 810 -11.32 30.20 -1.06
N ARG A 811 -10.68 31.38 -1.01
CA ARG A 811 -10.72 32.39 -2.09
C ARG A 811 -10.09 31.93 -3.40
N HIS A 812 -9.24 30.91 -3.37
CA HIS A 812 -8.47 30.41 -4.51
C HIS A 812 -8.93 29.03 -4.98
N VAL A 813 -10.01 28.48 -4.42
CA VAL A 813 -10.48 27.12 -4.74
C VAL A 813 -10.83 26.97 -6.22
N LEU A 814 -11.49 27.96 -6.82
CA LEU A 814 -11.88 27.90 -8.23
C LEU A 814 -10.66 27.92 -9.16
N GLU A 815 -9.71 28.81 -8.90
CA GLU A 815 -8.47 28.93 -9.67
C GLU A 815 -7.59 27.68 -9.51
N ALA A 816 -7.51 27.15 -8.29
CA ALA A 816 -6.80 25.91 -8.00
C ALA A 816 -7.46 24.73 -8.71
N MET A 817 -8.79 24.63 -8.70
CA MET A 817 -9.53 23.57 -9.39
C MET A 817 -9.19 23.56 -10.88
N HIS A 818 -9.26 24.71 -11.56
CA HIS A 818 -8.94 24.82 -12.99
C HIS A 818 -7.48 24.48 -13.28
N MET A 819 -6.54 25.06 -12.53
CA MET A 819 -5.10 24.79 -12.69
C MET A 819 -4.76 23.31 -12.48
N LEU A 820 -5.37 22.66 -11.48
CA LEU A 820 -5.19 21.23 -11.24
C LEU A 820 -5.77 20.39 -12.38
N GLY A 821 -6.91 20.77 -12.95
CA GLY A 821 -7.49 20.12 -14.12
C GLY A 821 -6.55 20.15 -15.32
N ASP A 822 -5.97 21.31 -15.63
CA ASP A 822 -5.00 21.48 -16.70
C ASP A 822 -3.74 20.64 -16.46
N CYS A 823 -3.26 20.58 -15.21
CA CYS A 823 -2.09 19.79 -14.87
C CYS A 823 -2.34 18.29 -14.94
N MET A 824 -3.48 17.82 -14.46
CA MET A 824 -3.83 16.40 -14.35
C MET A 824 -4.24 15.79 -15.70
N ASN A 825 -4.96 16.54 -16.53
CA ASN A 825 -5.58 15.99 -17.74
C ASN A 825 -4.68 16.10 -18.98
N ASN A 826 -3.56 16.83 -18.91
CA ASN A 826 -2.74 17.13 -20.08
C ASN A 826 -1.39 16.39 -20.07
N HIS A 827 -1.29 15.23 -20.72
CA HIS A 827 -0.03 14.46 -20.85
C HIS A 827 0.17 14.04 -22.32
N PRO A 828 0.42 15.00 -23.24
CA PRO A 828 0.36 14.76 -24.69
C PRO A 828 1.49 13.87 -25.23
N ASP A 829 2.55 13.69 -24.44
CA ASP A 829 3.63 12.77 -24.76
C ASP A 829 3.27 11.31 -24.46
N LEU A 830 2.29 11.08 -23.60
CA LEU A 830 1.80 9.75 -23.19
C LEU A 830 0.43 9.40 -23.79
N PHE A 831 -0.45 10.39 -23.94
CA PHE A 831 -1.83 10.19 -24.41
C PHE A 831 -2.05 10.98 -25.70
N LYS A 832 -2.20 10.24 -26.80
CA LYS A 832 -2.44 10.80 -28.15
C LYS A 832 -3.85 10.54 -28.63
N SER A 833 -4.43 9.40 -28.26
CA SER A 833 -5.74 8.95 -28.74
C SER A 833 -6.82 9.09 -27.66
N CYS A 834 -6.51 8.64 -26.44
CA CYS A 834 -7.40 8.74 -25.30
C CYS A 834 -7.31 10.11 -24.61
N LYS A 835 -8.40 10.54 -23.97
CA LYS A 835 -8.44 11.76 -23.15
C LYS A 835 -8.49 11.39 -21.68
N LEU A 836 -7.55 11.93 -20.91
CA LEU A 836 -7.60 11.91 -19.46
C LEU A 836 -8.71 12.84 -18.97
N ASP A 837 -9.40 12.42 -17.91
CA ASP A 837 -10.31 13.27 -17.16
C ASP A 837 -10.08 13.08 -15.66
N SER A 838 -10.44 14.09 -14.89
CA SER A 838 -10.31 14.06 -13.44
C SER A 838 -11.41 14.87 -12.78
N SER A 839 -11.99 14.30 -11.73
CA SER A 839 -13.14 14.84 -11.01
C SER A 839 -12.69 15.54 -9.74
N PRO A 840 -13.02 16.84 -9.54
CA PRO A 840 -12.70 17.55 -8.32
C PRO A 840 -13.81 17.42 -7.27
N ALA A 841 -13.41 17.37 -6.00
CA ALA A 841 -14.29 17.44 -4.85
C ALA A 841 -13.75 18.43 -3.82
N ILE A 842 -14.65 19.13 -3.09
CA ILE A 842 -14.26 20.12 -2.08
C ILE A 842 -15.02 19.93 -0.78
N GLY A 843 -14.36 20.13 0.36
CA GLY A 843 -14.93 19.92 1.68
C GLY A 843 -14.18 20.65 2.77
N VAL A 844 -14.79 20.78 3.95
CA VAL A 844 -14.10 21.18 5.19
C VAL A 844 -13.17 20.07 5.64
N THR A 845 -13.65 18.83 5.53
CA THR A 845 -12.88 17.61 5.77
C THR A 845 -12.77 16.79 4.48
N PHE A 846 -11.96 15.74 4.53
CA PHE A 846 -11.79 14.82 3.40
C PHE A 846 -12.83 13.67 3.36
N GLU A 847 -13.75 13.59 4.32
CA GLU A 847 -14.85 12.61 4.29
C GLU A 847 -15.83 12.93 3.16
N PRO A 848 -16.32 11.95 2.38
CA PRO A 848 -17.41 12.18 1.42
C PRO A 848 -18.63 12.84 2.08
N TYR A 849 -19.23 13.81 1.39
CA TYR A 849 -20.41 14.51 1.89
C TYR A 849 -21.56 13.55 2.22
N ASP A 850 -22.12 13.72 3.42
CA ASP A 850 -23.39 13.14 3.84
C ASP A 850 -24.18 14.23 4.57
N PRO A 851 -25.43 14.54 4.18
CA PRO A 851 -26.18 15.66 4.73
C PRO A 851 -26.41 15.58 6.25
N LYS A 852 -26.31 14.39 6.84
CA LYS A 852 -26.54 14.17 8.28
C LYS A 852 -25.24 13.86 9.02
N LYS A 853 -24.41 12.98 8.47
CA LYS A 853 -23.22 12.45 9.15
C LYS A 853 -21.98 13.32 8.91
N ALA A 854 -21.86 13.90 7.71
CA ALA A 854 -20.69 14.66 7.30
C ALA A 854 -21.13 15.88 6.44
N PRO A 855 -21.87 16.85 7.03
CA PRO A 855 -22.42 17.98 6.28
C PRO A 855 -21.35 18.91 5.72
N GLY A 856 -20.14 18.91 6.29
CA GLY A 856 -18.95 19.60 5.78
C GLY A 856 -18.00 18.71 4.97
N GLY A 857 -18.43 17.51 4.56
CA GLY A 857 -17.63 16.59 3.76
C GLY A 857 -17.42 17.06 2.30
N GLN A 858 -16.63 16.29 1.56
CA GLN A 858 -16.31 16.45 0.14
C GLN A 858 -17.57 16.39 -0.73
N ILE A 859 -17.90 17.51 -1.34
CA ILE A 859 -18.93 17.67 -2.37
C ILE A 859 -18.26 17.44 -3.72
N GLU A 860 -18.65 16.37 -4.41
CA GLU A 860 -18.21 16.05 -5.77
C GLU A 860 -18.73 17.11 -6.75
N LEU A 861 -17.85 17.82 -7.45
CA LEU A 861 -18.24 18.96 -8.29
C LEU A 861 -18.66 18.54 -9.70
N TYR A 862 -18.22 17.35 -10.15
CA TYR A 862 -18.57 16.81 -11.47
C TYR A 862 -19.70 15.78 -11.45
N GLU A 863 -20.12 15.38 -10.25
CA GLU A 863 -21.27 14.51 -10.00
C GLU A 863 -22.02 15.05 -8.77
N ALA A 864 -22.57 16.26 -8.89
CA ALA A 864 -23.05 17.03 -7.75
C ALA A 864 -24.14 16.29 -6.95
N PRO A 865 -24.00 16.18 -5.61
CA PRO A 865 -25.08 15.66 -4.78
C PRO A 865 -26.22 16.67 -4.68
N LYS A 866 -27.38 16.22 -4.19
CA LYS A 866 -28.42 17.17 -3.75
C LYS A 866 -27.90 18.04 -2.61
N LEU A 867 -27.95 19.35 -2.81
CA LEU A 867 -27.59 20.34 -1.80
C LEU A 867 -28.68 21.43 -1.70
N PRO A 868 -29.82 21.12 -1.06
CA PRO A 868 -30.98 22.01 -1.03
C PRO A 868 -30.65 23.39 -0.44
N GLY A 869 -31.11 24.44 -1.12
CA GLY A 869 -30.87 25.84 -0.70
C GLY A 869 -29.49 26.40 -1.08
N VAL A 870 -28.61 25.57 -1.65
CA VAL A 870 -27.30 25.99 -2.17
C VAL A 870 -27.24 25.76 -3.68
N LEU A 871 -27.64 24.56 -4.13
CA LEU A 871 -27.64 24.18 -5.54
C LEU A 871 -29.07 23.98 -6.06
N PRO A 872 -29.35 24.37 -7.31
CA PRO A 872 -30.61 24.03 -7.99
C PRO A 872 -30.80 22.51 -8.13
N GLU A 873 -32.04 22.01 -8.07
CA GLU A 873 -32.33 20.56 -8.15
C GLU A 873 -31.86 19.92 -9.46
N ASP A 874 -31.88 20.67 -10.56
CA ASP A 874 -31.48 20.19 -11.88
C ASP A 874 -29.95 20.01 -12.04
N THR A 875 -29.16 20.40 -11.04
CA THR A 875 -27.71 20.17 -11.00
C THR A 875 -27.33 18.79 -10.47
N GLU A 876 -28.26 18.04 -9.85
CA GLU A 876 -27.99 16.72 -9.29
C GLU A 876 -27.38 15.76 -10.33
N GLY A 877 -26.24 15.16 -10.00
CA GLY A 877 -25.50 14.23 -10.85
C GLY A 877 -24.82 14.88 -12.06
N LYS A 878 -24.80 16.23 -12.15
CA LYS A 878 -24.18 16.98 -13.25
C LYS A 878 -22.90 17.68 -12.80
N ARG A 879 -22.15 18.17 -13.78
CA ARG A 879 -21.00 19.05 -13.57
C ARG A 879 -21.48 20.45 -13.21
N LEU A 880 -20.96 20.98 -12.11
CA LEU A 880 -21.25 22.33 -11.64
C LEU A 880 -20.56 23.40 -12.51
N SER A 881 -21.19 24.55 -12.65
CA SER A 881 -20.58 25.76 -13.20
C SER A 881 -19.73 26.45 -12.14
N ASP A 882 -18.89 27.40 -12.56
CA ASP A 882 -18.05 28.18 -11.65
C ASP A 882 -18.86 28.91 -10.56
N ASP A 883 -20.02 29.48 -10.90
CA ASP A 883 -20.92 30.11 -9.93
C ASP A 883 -21.46 29.12 -8.90
N HIS A 884 -21.84 27.92 -9.34
CA HIS A 884 -22.27 26.85 -8.44
C HIS A 884 -21.12 26.39 -7.53
N VAL A 885 -19.90 26.30 -8.04
CA VAL A 885 -18.71 25.96 -7.23
C VAL A 885 -18.47 27.02 -6.15
N LEU A 886 -18.59 28.30 -6.47
CA LEU A 886 -18.47 29.38 -5.48
C LEU A 886 -19.56 29.29 -4.40
N ALA A 887 -20.81 28.99 -4.78
CA ALA A 887 -21.88 28.75 -3.81
C ALA A 887 -21.58 27.57 -2.86
N VAL A 888 -20.96 26.50 -3.38
CA VAL A 888 -20.49 25.37 -2.56
C VAL A 888 -19.36 25.80 -1.60
N VAL A 889 -18.41 26.63 -2.06
CA VAL A 889 -17.35 27.17 -1.19
C VAL A 889 -17.96 27.98 -0.03
N ASP A 890 -18.92 28.85 -0.31
CA ASP A 890 -19.61 29.63 0.73
C ASP A 890 -20.35 28.75 1.73
N TYR A 891 -21.06 27.73 1.23
CA TYR A 891 -21.71 26.72 2.07
C TYR A 891 -20.70 26.03 2.99
N LEU A 892 -19.56 25.56 2.46
CA LEU A 892 -18.54 24.87 3.25
C LEU A 892 -17.88 25.79 4.28
N MET A 893 -17.62 27.05 3.93
CA MET A 893 -17.10 28.03 4.88
C MET A 893 -18.11 28.38 5.98
N HIS A 894 -19.42 28.30 5.68
CA HIS A 894 -20.48 28.37 6.70
C HIS A 894 -20.51 27.13 7.59
N GLN A 895 -20.44 25.93 7.02
CA GLN A 895 -20.36 24.68 7.80
C GLN A 895 -19.14 24.66 8.71
N LYS A 896 -17.98 25.12 8.23
CA LYS A 896 -16.75 25.20 9.01
C LYS A 896 -16.89 26.10 10.24
N ARG A 897 -17.58 27.24 10.11
CA ARG A 897 -17.89 28.14 11.23
C ARG A 897 -18.79 27.47 12.25
N LYS A 898 -19.86 26.80 11.81
CA LYS A 898 -20.75 26.04 12.70
C LYS A 898 -20.04 24.91 13.44
N LEU A 899 -19.18 24.15 12.76
CA LEU A 899 -18.42 23.07 13.38
C LEU A 899 -17.46 23.62 14.45
N LYS A 900 -16.88 24.80 14.23
CA LYS A 900 -16.03 25.47 15.21
C LYS A 900 -16.81 26.04 16.40
N GLU A 901 -18.05 26.46 16.21
CA GLU A 901 -18.93 26.92 17.31
C GLU A 901 -19.48 25.77 18.16
N ALA A 902 -19.58 24.57 17.58
CA ALA A 902 -20.10 23.38 18.26
C ALA A 902 -19.03 22.60 19.05
N ALA A 903 -17.74 22.78 18.70
CA ALA A 903 -16.59 22.25 19.41
C ALA A 903 -16.13 23.24 20.49
#